data_AF-A0A397G4V5-F1
#
_entry.id   AF-A0A397G4V5-F1
#
_cell.length_a   1.000
_cell.length_b   1.000
_cell.length_c   1.000
_cell.angle_alpha   90.00
_cell.angle_beta   90.00
_cell.angle_gamma   90.00
#
_symmetry.space_group_name_H-M   'P 1'
#
loop_
_entity.id
_entity.type
_entity.pdbx_description
1 polymer ?
#
loop_
_entity_poly.entity_id
_entity_poly.type
_entity_poly.pdbx_seq_one_letter_code
_entity_poly.pdbx_strand_id
1 'polypeptide(L)'
;MSEKVDVLICGSGSAGLCAATWLARYGIRCKVLERRDGPMTMGQADGVQCRTVEIFESFGIGEELLREAYHVLEVVFWADDGSGSIKRTGRTADTQPGLSHQPHVILNQARINGLLIEKMREWNKQEIDYGYTVTGVEVDSQLAADPQAYPVKVTAEKNGKTETFEAKYALACDGAHSTVRKSLGYNMIGDSTDAVWGVMDMIPRTDFPDIRKKTTIRSKAGNLMIIPREGGSLARFYIELPAGTKAKEVKLEHLQQTAKNILSQYTIEFAETIWWSAYSIGQRHADFFHKDYRVFLAGDSCHTHSPKAGQGMNVSLQDGYNMGWKLATVLKGLASPSLLETYVLERQKVAIDLINFDRYFSKLFSSGGQTSPAEFQEGFIKSGKYTAGMTARYDKSPITSDVDESDKLSTNVVVGMRLPSAQVVRFSDSKPMQLAQSLNSDGRWRVMVFIGDISLAETRTKLKAIGDYLGSTEGPIQTFRPKGEDIDSLIEPILVGHGKRHAVELEQIPECFYPLNEQKGHGLTIQKFEFNTSSPTTYKSSQRWLTSETDMANFPDFIVPPHLAEYNVPLNEFAASKPHLTDFVVGGLVYSQSVEKDDGATQSTSEKPRNRVLLLQRAATDSYPGYWEGPGGMCERTDATLLAGVAREVFEESGLHVSKFIDSIAVDEWSRILRNELHRVAKFTFLVEVHEASGKAGVPSTDVVVGAAPERWEDGVKLEQTEHQAFEWATEEEVRESLESKGKYKFLKDQGWNLLKGFELLKRTTSAEGGSPG
;
A
#
# COMPACT_ATOMS: atom_id res chain seq x y z
N MET A 1 37.28 -23.90 -11.18
CA MET A 1 37.60 -22.53 -10.71
C MET A 1 36.40 -22.06 -9.92
N SER A 2 36.61 -21.50 -8.72
CA SER A 2 35.54 -20.92 -7.89
C SER A 2 35.09 -19.59 -8.50
N GLU A 3 33.77 -19.36 -8.56
CA GLU A 3 33.22 -18.05 -8.95
C GLU A 3 33.38 -17.08 -7.77
N LYS A 4 33.88 -15.87 -8.03
CA LYS A 4 34.03 -14.81 -7.02
C LYS A 4 32.88 -13.82 -7.08
N VAL A 5 32.24 -13.57 -5.94
CA VAL A 5 31.08 -12.66 -5.81
C VAL A 5 31.23 -11.74 -4.60
N ASP A 6 30.77 -10.50 -4.66
CA ASP A 6 30.88 -9.62 -3.49
C ASP A 6 29.92 -10.07 -2.35
N VAL A 7 28.71 -10.48 -2.71
CA VAL A 7 27.70 -10.95 -1.75
C VAL A 7 27.05 -12.24 -2.26
N LEU A 8 26.99 -13.25 -1.40
CA LEU A 8 26.25 -14.49 -1.64
C LEU A 8 25.14 -14.66 -0.59
N ILE A 9 23.90 -14.79 -1.03
CA ILE A 9 22.73 -15.00 -0.18
C ILE A 9 22.30 -16.46 -0.32
N CYS A 10 22.33 -17.20 0.79
CA CYS A 10 21.90 -18.59 0.86
C CYS A 10 20.41 -18.63 1.23
N GLY A 11 19.53 -18.82 0.24
CA GLY A 11 18.08 -18.93 0.40
C GLY A 11 17.32 -17.67 -0.04
N SER A 12 16.27 -17.87 -0.83
CA SER A 12 15.37 -16.80 -1.32
C SER A 12 14.12 -16.63 -0.43
N GLY A 13 14.30 -16.75 0.88
CA GLY A 13 13.26 -16.39 1.86
C GLY A 13 13.10 -14.87 1.99
N SER A 14 12.09 -14.41 2.74
CA SER A 14 11.77 -12.99 2.87
C SER A 14 12.94 -12.13 3.41
N ALA A 15 13.79 -12.68 4.28
CA ALA A 15 15.02 -12.02 4.73
C ALA A 15 16.02 -11.79 3.58
N GLY A 16 16.34 -12.86 2.84
CA GLY A 16 17.31 -12.81 1.75
C GLY A 16 16.83 -11.93 0.59
N LEU A 17 15.55 -12.01 0.23
CA LEU A 17 14.97 -11.18 -0.82
C LEU A 17 14.94 -9.70 -0.45
N CYS A 18 14.67 -9.36 0.82
CA CYS A 18 14.68 -7.97 1.28
C CYS A 18 16.10 -7.38 1.23
N ALA A 19 17.11 -8.15 1.68
CA ALA A 19 18.52 -7.74 1.55
C ALA A 19 18.94 -7.60 0.08
N ALA A 20 18.58 -8.55 -0.77
CA ALA A 20 18.86 -8.52 -2.20
C ALA A 20 18.21 -7.30 -2.90
N THR A 21 16.99 -6.93 -2.50
CA THR A 21 16.26 -5.76 -3.00
C THR A 21 17.01 -4.46 -2.66
N TRP A 22 17.51 -4.32 -1.44
CA TRP A 22 18.39 -3.21 -1.06
C TRP A 22 19.69 -3.16 -1.88
N LEU A 23 20.37 -4.29 -2.04
CA LEU A 23 21.59 -4.36 -2.83
C LEU A 23 21.33 -3.97 -4.28
N ALA A 24 20.21 -4.42 -4.84
CA ALA A 24 19.77 -4.06 -6.18
C ALA A 24 19.46 -2.56 -6.31
N ARG A 25 18.89 -1.93 -5.28
CA ARG A 25 18.67 -0.48 -5.26
C ARG A 25 19.97 0.32 -5.44
N TYR A 26 21.07 -0.19 -4.89
CA TYR A 26 22.42 0.38 -5.03
C TYR A 26 23.16 -0.09 -6.30
N GLY A 27 22.49 -0.85 -7.17
CA GLY A 27 23.10 -1.43 -8.37
C GLY A 27 24.17 -2.49 -8.07
N ILE A 28 24.20 -3.05 -6.85
CA ILE A 28 25.10 -4.14 -6.47
C ILE A 28 24.43 -5.45 -6.83
N ARG A 29 25.12 -6.30 -7.59
CA ARG A 29 24.66 -7.65 -7.87
C ARG A 29 25.16 -8.63 -6.81
N CYS A 30 24.24 -9.37 -6.21
CA CYS A 30 24.51 -10.48 -5.32
C CYS A 30 24.07 -11.81 -5.95
N LYS A 31 24.75 -12.89 -5.58
CA LYS A 31 24.39 -14.26 -5.97
C LYS A 31 23.37 -14.80 -4.97
N VAL A 32 22.15 -15.12 -5.40
CA VAL A 32 21.11 -15.67 -4.52
C VAL A 32 20.90 -17.14 -4.87
N LEU A 33 21.36 -18.05 -4.01
CA LEU A 33 21.21 -19.49 -4.23
C LEU A 33 19.93 -20.00 -3.55
N GLU A 34 19.08 -20.70 -4.30
CA GLU A 34 17.83 -21.27 -3.80
C GLU A 34 17.70 -22.74 -4.21
N ARG A 35 17.30 -23.60 -3.26
CA ARG A 35 17.15 -25.04 -3.50
C ARG A 35 15.89 -25.42 -4.26
N ARG A 36 14.82 -24.62 -4.15
CA ARG A 36 13.61 -24.80 -4.96
C ARG A 36 13.94 -24.63 -6.44
N ASP A 37 13.20 -25.30 -7.31
CA ASP A 37 13.37 -25.20 -8.77
C ASP A 37 12.79 -23.92 -9.38
N GLY A 38 12.12 -23.11 -8.57
CA GLY A 38 11.51 -21.85 -8.98
C GLY A 38 11.02 -21.03 -7.80
N PRO A 39 10.38 -19.88 -8.07
CA PRO A 39 9.82 -19.03 -7.02
C PRO A 39 8.80 -19.79 -6.18
N MET A 40 8.68 -19.38 -4.92
CA MET A 40 7.65 -19.90 -4.02
C MET A 40 6.27 -19.62 -4.62
N THR A 41 5.42 -20.64 -4.71
CA THR A 41 4.03 -20.52 -5.19
C THR A 41 3.04 -20.43 -4.04
N MET A 42 3.32 -21.11 -2.93
CA MET A 42 2.53 -21.04 -1.70
C MET A 42 3.44 -20.92 -0.48
N GLY A 43 3.20 -19.88 0.32
CA GLY A 43 3.96 -19.61 1.52
C GLY A 43 3.28 -20.06 2.81
N GLN A 44 4.07 -20.10 3.88
CA GLN A 44 3.62 -20.52 5.21
C GLN A 44 3.14 -19.32 6.04
N ALA A 45 3.59 -18.12 5.71
CA ALA A 45 3.17 -16.87 6.33
C ALA A 45 2.21 -16.08 5.43
N ASP A 46 1.43 -15.20 6.05
CA ASP A 46 0.46 -14.35 5.35
C ASP A 46 0.27 -12.97 6.01
N GLY A 47 0.38 -12.87 7.34
CA GLY A 47 0.27 -11.59 8.05
C GLY A 47 1.41 -10.62 7.77
N VAL A 48 1.07 -9.41 7.31
CA VAL A 48 1.98 -8.31 6.99
C VAL A 48 1.71 -7.14 7.93
N GLN A 49 2.58 -6.98 8.92
CA GLN A 49 2.38 -5.99 9.97
C GLN A 49 2.62 -4.58 9.48
N CYS A 50 2.06 -3.60 10.20
CA CYS A 50 2.12 -2.18 9.86
C CYS A 50 3.54 -1.72 9.51
N ARG A 51 4.55 -2.11 10.31
CA ARG A 51 5.94 -1.73 10.04
C ARG A 51 6.49 -2.32 8.74
N THR A 52 6.05 -3.52 8.36
CA THR A 52 6.43 -4.14 7.09
C THR A 52 5.75 -3.42 5.92
N VAL A 53 4.50 -3.00 6.07
CA VAL A 53 3.83 -2.17 5.05
C VAL A 53 4.54 -0.83 4.86
N GLU A 54 4.98 -0.17 5.94
CA GLU A 54 5.82 1.04 5.86
C GLU A 54 7.15 0.78 5.12
N ILE A 55 7.75 -0.41 5.30
CA ILE A 55 8.95 -0.80 4.55
C ILE A 55 8.64 -0.93 3.07
N PHE A 56 7.54 -1.58 2.70
CA PHE A 56 7.11 -1.72 1.30
C PHE A 56 6.78 -0.37 0.67
N GLU A 57 6.12 0.52 1.40
CA GLU A 57 5.89 1.92 0.98
C GLU A 57 7.22 2.63 0.69
N SER A 58 8.23 2.50 1.57
CA SER A 58 9.53 3.15 1.34
C SER A 58 10.31 2.57 0.16
N PHE A 59 10.03 1.33 -0.27
CA PHE A 59 10.52 0.76 -1.53
C PHE A 59 9.67 1.13 -2.75
N GLY A 60 8.53 1.81 -2.56
CA GLY A 60 7.60 2.16 -3.62
C GLY A 60 6.77 0.99 -4.14
N ILE A 61 6.56 -0.04 -3.31
CA ILE A 61 5.73 -1.23 -3.61
C ILE A 61 4.59 -1.42 -2.59
N GLY A 62 4.32 -0.38 -1.78
CA GLY A 62 3.29 -0.41 -0.75
C GLY A 62 1.89 -0.40 -1.32
N GLU A 63 1.67 0.31 -2.43
CA GLU A 63 0.35 0.40 -3.05
C GLU A 63 -0.09 -0.94 -3.65
N GLU A 64 0.78 -1.63 -4.38
CA GLU A 64 0.51 -2.96 -4.94
C GLU A 64 0.20 -3.95 -3.82
N LEU A 65 1.00 -3.95 -2.75
CA LEU A 65 0.75 -4.76 -1.56
C LEU A 65 -0.65 -4.51 -0.98
N LEU A 66 -1.01 -3.25 -0.75
CA LEU A 66 -2.31 -2.88 -0.16
C LEU A 66 -3.48 -3.20 -1.08
N ARG A 67 -3.30 -3.11 -2.39
CA ARG A 67 -4.34 -3.38 -3.38
C ARG A 67 -4.71 -4.87 -3.44
N GLU A 68 -3.72 -5.75 -3.30
CA GLU A 68 -3.91 -7.20 -3.40
C GLU A 68 -4.30 -7.84 -2.05
N ALA A 69 -3.90 -7.24 -0.93
CA ALA A 69 -4.06 -7.83 0.40
C ALA A 69 -5.46 -7.70 0.99
N TYR A 70 -5.81 -8.59 1.93
CA TYR A 70 -6.95 -8.41 2.81
C TYR A 70 -6.58 -7.48 3.97
N HIS A 71 -7.41 -6.47 4.25
CA HIS A 71 -7.15 -5.48 5.30
C HIS A 71 -7.75 -5.92 6.64
N VAL A 72 -6.91 -5.99 7.67
CA VAL A 72 -7.33 -6.40 9.02
C VAL A 72 -7.71 -5.18 9.82
N LEU A 73 -9.00 -4.90 9.93
CA LEU A 73 -9.51 -3.70 10.62
C LEU A 73 -9.97 -3.98 12.05
N GLU A 74 -10.61 -5.13 12.26
CA GLU A 74 -11.23 -5.53 13.53
C GLU A 74 -10.80 -6.95 13.91
N VAL A 75 -10.59 -7.16 15.22
CA VAL A 75 -10.49 -8.48 15.84
C VAL A 75 -11.76 -8.76 16.63
N VAL A 76 -12.34 -9.94 16.41
CA VAL A 76 -13.54 -10.40 17.11
C VAL A 76 -13.19 -11.54 18.06
N PHE A 77 -13.70 -11.44 19.29
CA PHE A 77 -13.49 -12.44 20.33
C PHE A 77 -14.77 -13.25 20.52
N TRP A 78 -14.63 -14.58 20.51
CA TRP A 78 -15.69 -15.53 20.81
C TRP A 78 -15.24 -16.49 21.90
N ALA A 79 -16.13 -16.77 22.84
CA ALA A 79 -15.87 -17.75 23.90
C ALA A 79 -17.13 -18.53 24.25
N ASP A 80 -16.94 -19.77 24.68
CA ASP A 80 -17.97 -20.58 25.35
C ASP A 80 -18.28 -20.00 26.74
N ASP A 81 -19.57 -19.91 27.07
CA ASP A 81 -20.04 -19.38 28.37
C ASP A 81 -20.33 -20.46 29.41
N GLY A 82 -19.87 -21.69 29.17
CA GLY A 82 -20.10 -22.86 30.00
C GLY A 82 -21.21 -23.76 29.47
N SER A 83 -22.05 -23.27 28.55
CA SER A 83 -23.14 -24.04 27.93
C SER A 83 -22.69 -25.04 26.88
N GLY A 84 -21.43 -24.97 26.41
CA GLY A 84 -20.98 -25.73 25.24
C GLY A 84 -21.15 -24.96 23.92
N SER A 85 -21.73 -23.76 23.99
CA SER A 85 -21.96 -22.87 22.84
C SER A 85 -21.08 -21.62 22.94
N ILE A 86 -20.32 -21.33 21.88
CA ILE A 86 -19.59 -20.07 21.69
C ILE A 86 -20.54 -18.89 21.43
N LYS A 87 -20.23 -17.74 22.04
CA LYS A 87 -20.87 -16.45 21.75
C LYS A 87 -19.83 -15.35 21.58
N ARG A 88 -20.17 -14.30 20.83
CA ARG A 88 -19.30 -13.12 20.68
C ARG A 88 -19.18 -12.42 22.04
N THR A 89 -17.96 -12.25 22.52
CA THR A 89 -17.68 -11.60 23.81
C THR A 89 -17.12 -10.18 23.66
N GLY A 90 -16.54 -9.85 22.50
CA GLY A 90 -15.95 -8.53 22.29
C GLY A 90 -15.52 -8.29 20.85
N ARG A 91 -15.21 -7.02 20.58
CA ARG A 91 -14.62 -6.51 19.35
C ARG A 91 -13.62 -5.42 19.70
N THR A 92 -12.56 -5.29 18.91
CA THR A 92 -11.58 -4.22 19.05
C THR A 92 -10.92 -3.93 17.71
N ALA A 93 -10.37 -2.73 17.54
CA ALA A 93 -9.55 -2.42 16.38
C ALA A 93 -8.32 -3.34 16.38
N ASP A 94 -7.99 -3.92 15.23
CA ASP A 94 -6.82 -4.81 15.11
C ASP A 94 -5.51 -4.07 15.38
N THR A 95 -5.43 -2.84 14.87
CA THR A 95 -4.33 -1.92 15.11
C THR A 95 -4.83 -0.74 15.93
N GLN A 96 -4.09 -0.37 16.99
CA GLN A 96 -4.42 0.79 17.80
C GLN A 96 -4.47 2.06 16.93
N PRO A 97 -5.54 2.87 16.98
CA PRO A 97 -5.62 4.12 16.23
C PRO A 97 -4.40 5.02 16.48
N GLY A 98 -3.82 5.56 15.41
CA GLY A 98 -2.65 6.44 15.47
C GLY A 98 -1.30 5.72 15.66
N LEU A 99 -1.25 4.39 15.72
CA LEU A 99 0.02 3.65 15.89
C LEU A 99 0.89 3.67 14.63
N SER A 100 0.25 3.66 13.46
CA SER A 100 0.86 3.74 12.12
C SER A 100 -0.14 4.39 11.17
N HIS A 101 0.36 5.00 10.09
CA HIS A 101 -0.47 5.41 8.96
C HIS A 101 -0.79 4.25 8.01
N GLN A 102 -0.09 3.11 8.16
CA GLN A 102 -0.31 1.91 7.37
C GLN A 102 -1.11 0.86 8.14
N PRO A 103 -1.99 0.09 7.46
CA PRO A 103 -2.76 -0.96 8.09
C PRO A 103 -1.95 -2.25 8.32
N HIS A 104 -2.46 -3.14 9.16
CA HIS A 104 -2.10 -4.56 9.12
C HIS A 104 -2.91 -5.24 8.01
N VAL A 105 -2.24 -5.99 7.15
CA VAL A 105 -2.86 -6.69 6.02
C VAL A 105 -2.45 -8.16 5.96
N ILE A 106 -3.20 -8.97 5.22
CA ILE A 106 -2.92 -10.39 4.99
C ILE A 106 -2.78 -10.64 3.49
N LEU A 107 -1.66 -11.24 3.09
CA LEU A 107 -1.39 -11.62 1.70
C LEU A 107 -0.49 -12.85 1.66
N ASN A 108 -0.68 -13.77 0.71
CA ASN A 108 0.21 -14.91 0.51
C ASN A 108 1.69 -14.49 0.45
N GLN A 109 2.53 -15.09 1.30
CA GLN A 109 3.98 -14.84 1.31
C GLN A 109 4.66 -15.05 -0.04
N ALA A 110 4.15 -15.94 -0.90
CA ALA A 110 4.64 -16.09 -2.26
C ALA A 110 4.54 -14.78 -3.05
N ARG A 111 3.41 -14.07 -2.93
CA ARG A 111 3.18 -12.79 -3.60
C ARG A 111 4.02 -11.67 -2.98
N ILE A 112 4.12 -11.63 -1.64
CA ILE A 112 4.99 -10.67 -0.93
C ILE A 112 6.44 -10.79 -1.40
N ASN A 113 6.95 -12.01 -1.47
CA ASN A 113 8.29 -12.28 -2.00
C ASN A 113 8.38 -11.95 -3.50
N GLY A 114 7.31 -12.19 -4.26
CA GLY A 114 7.18 -11.81 -5.66
C GLY A 114 7.37 -10.31 -5.90
N LEU A 115 6.75 -9.45 -5.09
CA LEU A 115 6.90 -7.99 -5.16
C LEU A 115 8.38 -7.56 -4.99
N LEU A 116 9.11 -8.19 -4.05
CA LEU A 116 10.54 -7.92 -3.86
C LEU A 116 11.38 -8.39 -5.06
N ILE A 117 11.06 -9.57 -5.62
CA ILE A 117 11.72 -10.11 -6.81
C ILE A 117 11.50 -9.20 -8.03
N GLU A 118 10.26 -8.75 -8.23
CA GLU A 118 9.88 -7.80 -9.29
C GLU A 118 10.67 -6.51 -9.14
N LYS A 119 10.77 -5.96 -7.92
CA LYS A 119 11.52 -4.72 -7.67
C LYS A 119 13.03 -4.86 -7.87
N MET A 120 13.59 -5.99 -7.45
CA MET A 120 15.00 -6.33 -7.68
C MET A 120 15.31 -6.41 -9.19
N ARG A 121 14.45 -7.08 -9.98
CA ARG A 121 14.57 -7.16 -11.44
C ARG A 121 14.43 -5.78 -12.10
N GLU A 122 13.50 -4.96 -11.62
CA GLU A 122 13.34 -3.59 -12.10
C GLU A 122 14.65 -2.80 -11.95
N TRP A 123 15.26 -2.81 -10.76
CA TRP A 123 16.41 -1.96 -10.44
C TRP A 123 17.75 -2.40 -11.04
N ASN A 124 18.09 -3.69 -11.05
CA ASN A 124 19.42 -4.12 -11.55
C ASN A 124 19.42 -5.39 -12.41
N LYS A 125 18.23 -5.88 -12.80
CA LYS A 125 18.03 -7.10 -13.62
C LYS A 125 18.57 -8.38 -12.96
N GLN A 126 18.71 -8.40 -11.64
CA GLN A 126 19.17 -9.58 -10.91
C GLN A 126 18.09 -10.65 -10.82
N GLU A 127 18.53 -11.90 -10.88
CA GLU A 127 17.71 -13.11 -10.78
C GLU A 127 18.16 -13.98 -9.60
N ILE A 128 17.35 -14.99 -9.29
CA ILE A 128 17.65 -16.01 -8.29
C ILE A 128 18.14 -17.27 -9.01
N ASP A 129 19.23 -17.84 -8.51
CA ASP A 129 19.78 -19.10 -8.97
C ASP A 129 19.07 -20.26 -8.26
N TYR A 130 17.99 -20.72 -8.89
CA TYR A 130 17.19 -21.87 -8.43
C TYR A 130 17.89 -23.22 -8.68
N GLY A 131 17.44 -24.25 -7.95
CA GLY A 131 17.97 -25.62 -7.98
C GLY A 131 19.32 -25.82 -7.27
N TYR A 132 19.82 -24.80 -6.55
CA TYR A 132 21.07 -24.87 -5.79
C TYR A 132 20.83 -25.22 -4.32
N THR A 133 21.37 -26.34 -3.87
CA THR A 133 21.38 -26.71 -2.45
C THR A 133 22.73 -26.38 -1.84
N VAL A 134 22.78 -25.39 -0.94
CA VAL A 134 24.00 -25.11 -0.16
C VAL A 134 24.28 -26.28 0.80
N THR A 135 25.49 -26.82 0.72
CA THR A 135 25.93 -28.00 1.49
C THR A 135 27.00 -27.66 2.53
N GLY A 136 27.71 -26.54 2.39
CA GLY A 136 28.71 -26.12 3.36
C GLY A 136 29.15 -24.67 3.22
N VAL A 137 29.60 -24.08 4.32
CA VAL A 137 30.23 -22.75 4.37
C VAL A 137 31.46 -22.81 5.27
N GLU A 138 32.56 -22.24 4.79
CA GLU A 138 33.82 -22.08 5.51
C GLU A 138 34.24 -20.61 5.45
N VAL A 139 34.90 -20.11 6.49
CA VAL A 139 35.45 -18.74 6.54
C VAL A 139 36.94 -18.81 6.85
N ASP A 140 37.76 -18.25 5.97
CA ASP A 140 39.18 -18.03 6.26
C ASP A 140 39.32 -16.79 7.15
N SER A 141 39.39 -17.02 8.46
CA SER A 141 39.52 -15.96 9.46
C SER A 141 40.81 -15.14 9.32
N GLN A 142 41.86 -15.66 8.65
CA GLN A 142 43.10 -14.90 8.45
C GLN A 142 42.91 -13.78 7.41
N LEU A 143 42.02 -14.00 6.45
CA LEU A 143 41.67 -13.03 5.41
C LEU A 143 40.51 -12.10 5.81
N ALA A 144 39.81 -12.39 6.92
CA ALA A 144 38.62 -11.64 7.33
C ALA A 144 38.89 -10.15 7.59
N ALA A 145 40.12 -9.79 8.00
CA ALA A 145 40.51 -8.41 8.25
C ALA A 145 40.72 -7.56 6.98
N ASP A 146 40.99 -8.19 5.82
CA ASP A 146 41.17 -7.48 4.54
C ASP A 146 39.80 -7.22 3.88
N PRO A 147 39.31 -5.96 3.79
CA PRO A 147 38.02 -5.63 3.21
C PRO A 147 37.82 -6.12 1.76
N GLN A 148 38.92 -6.28 1.01
CA GLN A 148 38.87 -6.68 -0.40
C GLN A 148 38.98 -8.20 -0.62
N ALA A 149 39.35 -8.95 0.42
CA ALA A 149 39.45 -10.40 0.35
C ALA A 149 38.07 -11.06 0.19
N TYR A 150 38.08 -12.28 -0.36
CA TYR A 150 36.92 -13.16 -0.50
C TYR A 150 37.05 -14.35 0.48
N PRO A 151 36.99 -14.12 1.80
CA PRO A 151 37.32 -15.14 2.81
C PRO A 151 36.23 -16.23 2.96
N VAL A 152 35.03 -16.00 2.43
CA VAL A 152 33.92 -16.92 2.59
C VAL A 152 33.87 -17.90 1.43
N LYS A 153 33.96 -19.19 1.72
CA LYS A 153 33.80 -20.25 0.73
C LYS A 153 32.46 -20.95 0.94
N VAL A 154 31.60 -20.90 -0.08
CA VAL A 154 30.28 -21.54 -0.08
C VAL A 154 30.30 -22.70 -1.06
N THR A 155 29.94 -23.89 -0.59
CA THR A 155 29.80 -25.09 -1.41
C THR A 155 28.33 -25.38 -1.62
N ALA A 156 27.92 -25.57 -2.87
CA ALA A 156 26.54 -25.89 -3.22
C ALA A 156 26.48 -26.99 -4.28
N GLU A 157 25.36 -27.69 -4.34
CA GLU A 157 25.09 -28.73 -5.32
C GLU A 157 23.93 -28.32 -6.23
N LYS A 158 24.09 -28.55 -7.53
CA LYS A 158 23.02 -28.43 -8.52
C LYS A 158 23.15 -29.54 -9.56
N ASN A 159 22.05 -30.25 -9.84
CA ASN A 159 22.02 -31.35 -10.81
C ASN A 159 23.12 -32.41 -10.57
N GLY A 160 23.39 -32.76 -9.31
CA GLY A 160 24.42 -33.73 -8.93
C GLY A 160 25.87 -33.22 -9.07
N LYS A 161 26.07 -31.94 -9.37
CA LYS A 161 27.39 -31.32 -9.49
C LYS A 161 27.65 -30.38 -8.31
N THR A 162 28.79 -30.55 -7.67
CA THR A 162 29.29 -29.64 -6.64
C THR A 162 29.97 -28.44 -7.27
N GLU A 163 29.55 -27.25 -6.85
CA GLU A 163 30.14 -25.96 -7.21
C GLU A 163 30.62 -25.23 -5.96
N THR A 164 31.60 -24.34 -6.13
CA THR A 164 32.19 -23.56 -5.05
C THR A 164 32.24 -22.10 -5.42
N PHE A 165 31.79 -21.25 -4.50
CA PHE A 165 31.77 -19.81 -4.62
C PHE A 165 32.66 -19.20 -3.55
N GLU A 166 33.40 -18.16 -3.90
CA GLU A 166 34.18 -17.34 -2.97
C GLU A 166 33.51 -15.98 -2.85
N ALA A 167 33.21 -15.55 -1.63
CA ALA A 167 32.46 -14.33 -1.37
C ALA A 167 33.19 -13.39 -0.40
N LYS A 168 33.04 -12.07 -0.59
CA LYS A 168 33.44 -11.09 0.43
C LYS A 168 32.54 -11.18 1.64
N TYR A 169 31.23 -11.37 1.41
CA TYR A 169 30.21 -11.53 2.43
C TYR A 169 29.19 -12.61 2.05
N ALA A 170 28.66 -13.32 3.05
CA ALA A 170 27.51 -14.20 2.85
C ALA A 170 26.39 -13.98 3.87
N LEU A 171 25.14 -14.14 3.42
CA LEU A 171 23.95 -14.06 4.27
C LEU A 171 23.27 -15.43 4.33
N ALA A 172 23.16 -16.00 5.52
CA ALA A 172 22.37 -17.19 5.80
C ALA A 172 20.89 -16.80 5.90
N CYS A 173 20.11 -17.13 4.88
CA CYS A 173 18.67 -16.88 4.77
C CYS A 173 17.93 -18.19 4.45
N ASP A 174 18.51 -19.33 4.84
CA ASP A 174 18.15 -20.70 4.48
C ASP A 174 17.25 -21.39 5.53
N GLY A 175 16.64 -20.59 6.41
CA GLY A 175 15.52 -20.97 7.27
C GLY A 175 15.90 -21.75 8.53
N ALA A 176 14.89 -22.28 9.23
CA ALA A 176 15.03 -22.91 10.55
C ALA A 176 16.06 -24.04 10.61
N HIS A 177 16.25 -24.77 9.51
CA HIS A 177 17.19 -25.89 9.39
C HIS A 177 18.53 -25.51 8.75
N SER A 178 18.84 -24.21 8.69
CA SER A 178 20.01 -23.60 8.06
C SER A 178 21.25 -24.51 8.04
N THR A 179 21.70 -24.82 6.82
CA THR A 179 22.98 -25.51 6.59
C THR A 179 24.11 -24.57 6.95
N VAL A 180 24.02 -23.29 6.59
CA VAL A 180 25.07 -22.30 6.88
C VAL A 180 25.34 -22.20 8.38
N ARG A 181 24.29 -22.04 9.21
CA ARG A 181 24.42 -22.00 10.67
C ARG A 181 25.13 -23.26 11.21
N LYS A 182 24.74 -24.44 10.72
CA LYS A 182 25.33 -25.72 11.16
C LYS A 182 26.78 -25.86 10.72
N SER A 183 27.14 -25.44 9.51
CA SER A 183 28.52 -25.44 9.02
C SER A 183 29.44 -24.57 9.87
N LEU A 184 28.91 -23.48 10.44
CA LEU A 184 29.63 -22.61 11.37
C LEU A 184 29.70 -23.17 12.81
N GLY A 185 29.04 -24.29 13.09
CA GLY A 185 28.97 -24.89 14.43
C GLY A 185 28.04 -24.16 15.41
N TYR A 186 27.14 -23.31 14.91
CA TYR A 186 26.24 -22.50 15.73
C TYR A 186 24.96 -23.25 16.10
N ASN A 187 24.54 -23.08 17.36
CA ASN A 187 23.41 -23.79 17.95
C ASN A 187 22.20 -22.88 18.10
N MET A 188 21.00 -23.47 18.11
CA MET A 188 19.77 -22.76 18.43
C MET A 188 19.45 -22.92 19.92
N ILE A 189 19.59 -21.84 20.70
CA ILE A 189 19.28 -21.72 22.12
C ILE A 189 17.79 -21.40 22.31
N GLY A 190 17.10 -22.21 23.12
CA GLY A 190 15.74 -21.95 23.57
C GLY A 190 14.91 -23.22 23.72
N ASP A 191 13.63 -23.05 24.02
CA ASP A 191 12.74 -24.14 24.43
C ASP A 191 11.98 -24.70 23.21
N SER A 192 11.82 -26.03 23.15
CA SER A 192 10.77 -26.64 22.33
C SER A 192 9.45 -26.58 23.09
N THR A 193 8.39 -26.19 22.40
CA THR A 193 7.03 -26.33 22.93
C THR A 193 6.42 -27.64 22.42
N ASP A 194 5.66 -28.34 23.27
CA ASP A 194 4.89 -29.52 22.89
C ASP A 194 3.54 -29.15 22.24
N ALA A 195 3.24 -27.85 22.13
CA ALA A 195 2.00 -27.36 21.55
C ALA A 195 2.06 -27.47 20.02
N VAL A 196 1.21 -28.32 19.45
CA VAL A 196 1.06 -28.46 18.00
C VAL A 196 -0.09 -27.60 17.52
N TRP A 197 0.16 -26.86 16.45
CA TRP A 197 -0.84 -26.07 15.76
C TRP A 197 -1.07 -26.65 14.38
N GLY A 198 -2.34 -26.90 14.06
CA GLY A 198 -2.80 -27.15 12.71
C GLY A 198 -3.09 -25.84 12.00
N VAL A 199 -2.76 -25.77 10.72
CA VAL A 199 -3.09 -24.65 9.85
C VAL A 199 -3.71 -25.18 8.57
N MET A 200 -4.80 -24.57 8.11
CA MET A 200 -5.38 -24.88 6.81
C MET A 200 -5.93 -23.63 6.12
N ASP A 201 -5.65 -23.51 4.82
CA ASP A 201 -6.14 -22.49 3.90
C ASP A 201 -7.25 -23.10 3.06
N MET A 202 -8.45 -22.55 3.19
CA MET A 202 -9.66 -23.18 2.66
C MET A 202 -10.71 -22.17 2.24
N ILE A 203 -11.67 -22.62 1.43
CA ILE A 203 -12.86 -21.86 1.04
C ILE A 203 -14.04 -22.38 1.88
N PRO A 204 -14.43 -21.66 2.95
CA PRO A 204 -15.54 -22.09 3.81
C PRO A 204 -16.88 -21.73 3.20
N ARG A 205 -17.85 -22.63 3.34
CA ARG A 205 -19.29 -22.32 3.24
C ARG A 205 -19.89 -22.48 4.62
N THR A 206 -20.28 -21.36 5.23
CA THR A 206 -20.71 -21.33 6.64
C THR A 206 -21.66 -20.18 6.88
N ASP A 207 -22.56 -20.34 7.86
CA ASP A 207 -23.38 -19.27 8.43
C ASP A 207 -22.72 -18.59 9.65
N PHE A 208 -21.47 -18.95 9.99
CA PHE A 208 -20.73 -18.28 11.06
C PHE A 208 -20.53 -16.79 10.71
N PRO A 209 -21.10 -15.86 11.51
CA PRO A 209 -21.27 -14.47 11.07
C PRO A 209 -19.98 -13.66 10.96
N ASP A 210 -18.89 -14.10 11.58
CA ASP A 210 -17.60 -13.39 11.58
C ASP A 210 -16.51 -14.16 10.80
N ILE A 211 -16.86 -15.09 9.90
CA ILE A 211 -15.90 -15.85 9.06
C ILE A 211 -14.97 -14.96 8.22
N ARG A 212 -15.44 -13.75 7.87
CA ARG A 212 -14.68 -12.74 7.11
C ARG A 212 -13.99 -11.70 8.00
N LYS A 213 -13.82 -11.96 9.29
CA LYS A 213 -13.04 -11.12 10.21
C LYS A 213 -11.97 -11.92 10.93
N LYS A 214 -10.89 -11.25 11.33
CA LYS A 214 -9.90 -11.87 12.21
C LYS A 214 -10.60 -12.22 13.52
N THR A 215 -10.69 -13.50 13.82
CA THR A 215 -11.53 -14.00 14.91
C THR A 215 -10.76 -14.97 15.77
N THR A 216 -10.78 -14.78 17.09
CA THR A 216 -10.27 -15.76 18.05
C THR A 216 -11.45 -16.43 18.74
N ILE A 217 -11.47 -17.76 18.74
CA ILE A 217 -12.55 -18.58 19.29
C ILE A 217 -11.96 -19.49 20.36
N ARG A 218 -12.51 -19.40 21.57
CA ARG A 218 -12.23 -20.32 22.68
C ARG A 218 -13.45 -21.17 22.95
N SER A 219 -13.32 -22.49 22.83
CA SER A 219 -14.41 -23.43 23.09
C SER A 219 -13.93 -24.62 23.91
N LYS A 220 -14.84 -25.39 24.50
CA LYS A 220 -14.50 -26.67 25.13
C LYS A 220 -13.89 -27.67 24.15
N ALA A 221 -14.22 -27.58 22.86
CA ALA A 221 -13.69 -28.45 21.81
C ALA A 221 -12.28 -28.05 21.33
N GLY A 222 -11.79 -26.87 21.74
CA GLY A 222 -10.47 -26.36 21.36
C GLY A 222 -10.48 -24.87 21.03
N ASN A 223 -9.30 -24.36 20.69
CA ASN A 223 -9.08 -22.98 20.29
C ASN A 223 -8.88 -22.89 18.77
N LEU A 224 -9.53 -21.90 18.15
CA LEU A 224 -9.45 -21.63 16.72
C LEU A 224 -9.21 -20.14 16.50
N MET A 225 -8.28 -19.80 15.62
CA MET A 225 -8.13 -18.45 15.09
C MET A 225 -8.40 -18.45 13.59
N ILE A 226 -9.29 -17.57 13.17
CA ILE A 226 -9.69 -17.36 11.77
C ILE A 226 -8.95 -16.12 11.26
N ILE A 227 -8.25 -16.28 10.15
CA ILE A 227 -7.59 -15.19 9.41
C ILE A 227 -8.18 -15.16 8.00
N PRO A 228 -9.05 -14.20 7.67
CA PRO A 228 -9.50 -14.01 6.30
C PRO A 228 -8.31 -13.67 5.39
N ARG A 229 -8.31 -14.24 4.18
CA ARG A 229 -7.26 -14.08 3.19
C ARG A 229 -7.74 -13.23 2.01
N GLU A 230 -6.79 -12.90 1.16
CA GLU A 230 -6.96 -12.21 -0.12
C GLU A 230 -8.00 -12.90 -1.03
N GLY A 231 -8.52 -12.16 -2.01
CA GLY A 231 -9.48 -12.69 -2.99
C GLY A 231 -10.92 -12.87 -2.49
N GLY A 232 -11.22 -12.49 -1.24
CA GLY A 232 -12.60 -12.38 -0.73
C GLY A 232 -13.25 -13.67 -0.24
N SER A 233 -12.74 -14.85 -0.63
CA SER A 233 -13.32 -16.14 -0.23
C SER A 233 -12.40 -17.02 0.61
N LEU A 234 -11.09 -16.92 0.42
CA LEU A 234 -10.11 -17.74 1.15
C LEU A 234 -10.07 -17.34 2.63
N ALA A 235 -9.94 -18.33 3.52
CA ALA A 235 -9.71 -18.14 4.95
C ALA A 235 -8.68 -19.16 5.46
N ARG A 236 -7.83 -18.71 6.38
CA ARG A 236 -6.86 -19.53 7.10
C ARG A 236 -7.36 -19.81 8.50
N PHE A 237 -7.36 -21.09 8.90
CA PHE A 237 -7.69 -21.53 10.24
C PHE A 237 -6.42 -21.98 10.95
N TYR A 238 -6.13 -21.39 12.10
CA TYR A 238 -5.13 -21.87 13.06
C TYR A 238 -5.85 -22.60 14.20
N ILE A 239 -5.58 -23.89 14.34
CA ILE A 239 -6.26 -24.77 15.29
C ILE A 239 -5.25 -25.26 16.31
N GLU A 240 -5.49 -24.99 17.60
CA GLU A 240 -4.71 -25.59 18.66
C GLU A 240 -5.06 -27.07 18.79
N LEU A 241 -4.07 -27.95 18.75
CA LEU A 241 -4.26 -29.37 18.94
C LEU A 241 -3.95 -29.79 20.38
N PRO A 242 -4.57 -30.88 20.89
CA PRO A 242 -4.35 -31.35 22.25
C PRO A 242 -2.86 -31.59 22.58
N ALA A 243 -2.48 -31.35 23.84
CA ALA A 243 -1.14 -31.63 24.32
C ALA A 243 -0.74 -33.10 24.08
N GLY A 244 0.52 -33.33 23.70
CA GLY A 244 1.02 -34.66 23.33
C GLY A 244 0.72 -35.10 21.90
N THR A 245 -0.03 -34.29 21.12
CA THR A 245 -0.18 -34.51 19.67
C THR A 245 1.19 -34.46 19.00
N LYS A 246 1.46 -35.42 18.11
CA LYS A 246 2.66 -35.40 17.26
C LYS A 246 2.29 -34.80 15.91
N ALA A 247 2.95 -33.71 15.51
CA ALA A 247 2.66 -33.00 14.26
C ALA A 247 2.61 -33.92 13.02
N LYS A 248 3.52 -34.91 12.95
CA LYS A 248 3.59 -35.90 11.86
C LYS A 248 2.40 -36.87 11.77
N GLU A 249 1.60 -36.99 12.83
CA GLU A 249 0.43 -37.88 12.91
C GLU A 249 -0.88 -37.12 12.61
N VAL A 250 -0.81 -35.79 12.49
CA VAL A 250 -1.95 -34.94 12.17
C VAL A 250 -2.31 -35.14 10.70
N LYS A 251 -3.62 -35.24 10.42
CA LYS A 251 -4.18 -35.31 9.07
C LYS A 251 -5.15 -34.15 8.88
N LEU A 252 -5.43 -33.79 7.63
CA LEU A 252 -6.37 -32.72 7.29
C LEU A 252 -7.76 -32.97 7.91
N GLU A 253 -8.23 -34.22 7.90
CA GLU A 253 -9.54 -34.59 8.44
C GLU A 253 -9.63 -34.30 9.93
N HIS A 254 -8.52 -34.43 10.68
CA HIS A 254 -8.48 -34.08 12.10
C HIS A 254 -8.70 -32.57 12.28
N LEU A 255 -8.09 -31.73 11.43
CA LEU A 255 -8.24 -30.27 11.48
C LEU A 255 -9.67 -29.85 11.14
N GLN A 256 -10.21 -30.40 10.05
CA GLN A 256 -11.58 -30.14 9.60
C GLN A 256 -12.61 -30.58 10.65
N GLN A 257 -12.41 -31.74 11.28
CA GLN A 257 -13.31 -32.23 12.33
C GLN A 257 -13.23 -31.36 13.59
N THR A 258 -12.04 -30.96 14.02
CA THR A 258 -11.89 -30.05 15.17
C THR A 258 -12.56 -28.70 14.90
N ALA A 259 -12.37 -28.12 13.71
CA ALA A 259 -13.06 -26.89 13.33
C ALA A 259 -14.59 -27.04 13.34
N LYS A 260 -15.13 -28.15 12.81
CA LYS A 260 -16.57 -28.48 12.89
C LYS A 260 -17.06 -28.58 14.33
N ASN A 261 -16.29 -29.19 15.22
CA ASN A 261 -16.65 -29.32 16.64
C ASN A 261 -16.68 -27.95 17.35
N ILE A 262 -15.66 -27.10 17.10
CA ILE A 262 -15.56 -25.74 17.66
C ILE A 262 -16.73 -24.87 17.18
N LEU A 263 -17.11 -25.00 15.92
CA LEU A 263 -18.17 -24.22 15.27
C LEU A 263 -19.52 -24.96 15.25
N SER A 264 -19.76 -25.94 16.14
CA SER A 264 -20.90 -26.86 16.07
C SER A 264 -22.31 -26.24 16.05
N GLN A 265 -22.45 -24.97 16.46
CA GLN A 265 -23.69 -24.20 16.36
C GLN A 265 -23.97 -23.63 14.96
N TYR A 266 -22.97 -23.65 14.10
CA TYR A 266 -22.97 -23.04 12.78
C TYR A 266 -22.76 -24.14 11.73
N THR A 267 -23.36 -23.97 10.57
CA THR A 267 -23.05 -24.83 9.42
C THR A 267 -21.62 -24.54 8.96
N ILE A 268 -20.82 -25.57 8.66
CA ILE A 268 -19.52 -25.38 8.04
C ILE A 268 -19.17 -26.54 7.09
N GLU A 269 -18.95 -26.18 5.83
CA GLU A 269 -18.45 -27.04 4.78
C GLU A 269 -17.14 -26.44 4.23
N PHE A 270 -16.15 -27.30 3.98
CA PHE A 270 -14.89 -26.92 3.37
C PHE A 270 -14.97 -27.24 1.88
N ALA A 271 -15.43 -26.28 1.07
CA ALA A 271 -15.63 -26.49 -0.36
C ALA A 271 -14.32 -26.88 -1.08
N GLU A 272 -13.21 -26.30 -0.61
CA GLU A 272 -11.86 -26.62 -1.06
C GLU A 272 -10.87 -26.37 0.09
N THR A 273 -9.81 -27.19 0.19
CA THR A 273 -8.65 -26.92 1.05
C THR A 273 -7.39 -26.86 0.19
N ILE A 274 -6.86 -25.66 0.00
CA ILE A 274 -5.77 -25.35 -0.93
C ILE A 274 -4.42 -25.79 -0.34
N TRP A 275 -4.24 -25.57 0.96
CA TRP A 275 -3.01 -25.89 1.67
C TRP A 275 -3.31 -26.20 3.13
N TRP A 276 -2.52 -27.09 3.74
CA TRP A 276 -2.57 -27.31 5.18
C TRP A 276 -1.22 -27.83 5.69
N SER A 277 -0.99 -27.66 6.99
CA SER A 277 0.18 -28.19 7.68
C SER A 277 -0.11 -28.35 9.17
N ALA A 278 0.72 -29.13 9.87
CA ALA A 278 0.77 -29.14 11.32
C ALA A 278 2.22 -29.00 11.76
N TYR A 279 2.49 -28.18 12.76
CA TYR A 279 3.85 -27.97 13.25
C TYR A 279 3.88 -27.77 14.76
N SER A 280 4.96 -28.25 15.37
CA SER A 280 5.42 -27.80 16.68
C SER A 280 6.48 -26.72 16.43
N ILE A 281 6.31 -25.53 17.02
CA ILE A 281 7.36 -24.51 16.93
C ILE A 281 7.93 -24.23 18.30
N GLY A 282 9.25 -24.30 18.37
CA GLY A 282 10.06 -23.87 19.51
C GLY A 282 10.46 -22.40 19.38
N GLN A 283 10.63 -21.78 20.54
CA GLN A 283 11.10 -20.40 20.67
C GLN A 283 12.61 -20.42 20.85
N ARG A 284 13.36 -20.12 19.79
CA ARG A 284 14.81 -20.31 19.76
C ARG A 284 15.51 -19.18 19.04
N HIS A 285 16.76 -18.91 19.40
CA HIS A 285 17.67 -18.03 18.65
C HIS A 285 19.05 -18.67 18.52
N ALA A 286 19.85 -18.26 17.55
CA ALA A 286 21.22 -18.71 17.41
C ALA A 286 22.11 -18.16 18.54
N ASP A 287 23.09 -18.95 18.98
CA ASP A 287 24.14 -18.50 19.90
C ASP A 287 24.99 -17.36 19.34
N PHE A 288 25.25 -17.38 18.03
CA PHE A 288 25.94 -16.31 17.29
C PHE A 288 25.21 -15.93 16.01
N PHE A 289 25.20 -14.63 15.70
CA PHE A 289 24.53 -14.06 14.51
C PHE A 289 25.48 -13.76 13.35
N HIS A 290 26.78 -13.91 13.56
CA HIS A 290 27.80 -13.67 12.55
C HIS A 290 29.02 -14.55 12.78
N LYS A 291 29.79 -14.79 11.71
CA LYS A 291 31.17 -15.30 11.76
C LYS A 291 32.10 -14.26 11.17
N ASP A 292 33.02 -13.75 11.99
CA ASP A 292 34.07 -12.79 11.63
C ASP A 292 33.57 -11.53 10.91
N TYR A 293 32.27 -11.20 11.06
CA TYR A 293 31.57 -10.14 10.32
C TYR A 293 31.64 -10.30 8.79
N ARG A 294 31.80 -11.55 8.33
CA ARG A 294 31.84 -11.95 6.92
C ARG A 294 30.66 -12.83 6.54
N VAL A 295 30.17 -13.64 7.46
CA VAL A 295 28.92 -14.39 7.31
C VAL A 295 27.93 -13.90 8.36
N PHE A 296 26.68 -13.63 7.98
CA PHE A 296 25.63 -13.18 8.88
C PHE A 296 24.41 -14.06 8.77
N LEU A 297 23.71 -14.29 9.88
CA LEU A 297 22.48 -15.06 9.93
C LEU A 297 21.29 -14.11 10.04
N ALA A 298 20.27 -14.33 9.22
CA ALA A 298 19.04 -13.54 9.18
C ALA A 298 17.77 -14.42 9.12
N GLY A 299 16.68 -13.91 9.69
CA GLY A 299 15.40 -14.61 9.78
C GLY A 299 15.47 -15.95 10.51
N ASP A 300 14.72 -16.93 10.03
CA ASP A 300 14.64 -18.26 10.66
C ASP A 300 15.98 -19.00 10.80
N SER A 301 17.03 -18.56 10.10
CA SER A 301 18.38 -19.10 10.31
C SER A 301 18.94 -18.74 11.69
N CYS A 302 18.52 -17.64 12.31
CA CYS A 302 18.97 -17.19 13.63
C CYS A 302 17.86 -17.00 14.67
N HIS A 303 16.58 -17.03 14.32
CA HIS A 303 15.49 -17.02 15.33
C HIS A 303 14.22 -17.69 14.83
N THR A 304 13.56 -18.48 15.69
CA THR A 304 12.27 -19.11 15.41
C THR A 304 11.33 -18.89 16.58
N HIS A 305 10.05 -18.68 16.31
CA HIS A 305 9.04 -18.42 17.35
C HIS A 305 7.66 -18.91 16.89
N SER A 306 6.67 -18.92 17.79
CA SER A 306 5.32 -19.38 17.45
C SER A 306 4.66 -18.53 16.35
N PRO A 307 3.68 -19.07 15.62
CA PRO A 307 2.96 -18.33 14.58
C PRO A 307 1.92 -17.36 15.17
N LYS A 308 1.64 -17.44 16.47
CA LYS A 308 0.43 -16.85 17.10
C LYS A 308 0.36 -15.34 16.93
N ALA A 309 1.51 -14.67 16.98
CA ALA A 309 1.62 -13.23 16.81
C ALA A 309 1.88 -12.80 15.35
N GLY A 310 2.00 -13.74 14.40
CA GLY A 310 2.24 -13.44 12.98
C GLY A 310 3.56 -12.70 12.70
N GLN A 311 4.59 -12.86 13.55
CA GLN A 311 5.79 -12.01 13.49
C GLN A 311 6.91 -12.53 12.55
N GLY A 312 6.94 -13.80 12.18
CA GLY A 312 8.18 -14.43 11.70
C GLY A 312 8.69 -13.89 10.40
N MET A 313 7.81 -13.85 9.39
CA MET A 313 8.13 -13.22 8.13
C MET A 313 8.47 -11.74 8.31
N ASN A 314 7.73 -11.02 9.16
CA ASN A 314 7.91 -9.58 9.37
C ASN A 314 9.27 -9.25 9.97
N VAL A 315 9.68 -9.96 11.02
CA VAL A 315 10.98 -9.74 11.68
C VAL A 315 12.12 -10.23 10.80
N SER A 316 11.96 -11.37 10.12
CA SER A 316 12.92 -11.86 9.13
C SER A 316 13.15 -10.84 8.00
N LEU A 317 12.07 -10.25 7.48
CA LEU A 317 12.16 -9.23 6.45
C LEU A 317 12.88 -7.97 6.96
N GLN A 318 12.63 -7.58 8.21
CA GLN A 318 13.34 -6.48 8.85
C GLN A 318 14.83 -6.76 9.08
N ASP A 319 15.25 -8.01 9.29
CA ASP A 319 16.67 -8.36 9.34
C ASP A 319 17.35 -8.08 7.99
N GLY A 320 16.70 -8.51 6.89
CA GLY A 320 17.16 -8.22 5.54
C GLY A 320 17.14 -6.74 5.21
N TYR A 321 16.11 -6.01 5.67
CA TYR A 321 15.99 -4.57 5.53
C TYR A 321 17.12 -3.83 6.26
N ASN A 322 17.48 -4.28 7.47
CA ASN A 322 18.55 -3.70 8.27
C ASN A 322 19.94 -3.98 7.67
N MET A 323 20.20 -5.23 7.29
CA MET A 323 21.49 -5.63 6.73
C MET A 323 21.73 -5.04 5.34
N GLY A 324 20.70 -4.98 4.49
CA GLY A 324 20.82 -4.63 3.08
C GLY A 324 21.49 -3.28 2.84
N TRP A 325 21.01 -2.20 3.48
CA TRP A 325 21.58 -0.87 3.30
C TRP A 325 22.99 -0.75 3.90
N LYS A 326 23.27 -1.42 5.03
CA LYS A 326 24.58 -1.40 5.68
C LYS A 326 25.63 -2.03 4.78
N LEU A 327 25.31 -3.22 4.26
CA LEU A 327 26.19 -3.95 3.36
C LEU A 327 26.39 -3.20 2.03
N ALA A 328 25.32 -2.63 1.47
CA ALA A 328 25.42 -1.81 0.26
C ALA A 328 26.35 -0.60 0.45
N THR A 329 26.20 0.11 1.57
CA THR A 329 26.99 1.30 1.91
C THR A 329 28.47 0.95 2.09
N VAL A 330 28.78 -0.16 2.76
CA VAL A 330 30.16 -0.67 2.90
C VAL A 330 30.76 -1.04 1.55
N LEU A 331 30.02 -1.76 0.70
CA LEU A 331 30.49 -2.18 -0.62
C LEU A 331 30.69 -1.01 -1.60
N LYS A 332 29.95 0.09 -1.43
CA LYS A 332 30.18 1.34 -2.16
C LYS A 332 31.33 2.18 -1.60
N GLY A 333 31.94 1.77 -0.49
CA GLY A 333 33.00 2.55 0.17
C GLY A 333 32.49 3.81 0.87
N LEU A 334 31.19 3.90 1.14
CA LEU A 334 30.55 5.04 1.82
C LEU A 334 30.59 4.91 3.34
N ALA A 335 30.90 3.73 3.87
CA ALA A 335 31.08 3.48 5.29
C ALA A 335 32.16 2.42 5.54
N SER A 336 32.76 2.47 6.73
CA SER A 336 33.68 1.44 7.22
C SER A 336 32.96 0.10 7.43
N PRO A 337 33.63 -1.05 7.25
CA PRO A 337 33.09 -2.38 7.58
C PRO A 337 32.57 -2.51 9.02
N SER A 338 33.08 -1.71 9.96
CA SER A 338 32.59 -1.69 11.36
C SER A 338 31.10 -1.31 11.48
N LEU A 339 30.49 -0.70 10.44
CA LEU A 339 29.05 -0.48 10.37
C LEU A 339 28.27 -1.81 10.49
N LEU A 340 28.81 -2.92 9.98
CA LEU A 340 28.14 -4.22 10.00
C LEU A 340 28.02 -4.81 11.41
N GLU A 341 28.84 -4.36 12.37
CA GLU A 341 28.72 -4.75 13.77
C GLU A 341 27.36 -4.34 14.35
N THR A 342 26.84 -3.20 13.90
CA THR A 342 25.55 -2.66 14.36
C THR A 342 24.39 -3.57 13.98
N TYR A 343 24.48 -4.38 12.91
CA TYR A 343 23.45 -5.38 12.60
C TYR A 343 23.28 -6.36 13.76
N VAL A 344 24.39 -6.85 14.31
CA VAL A 344 24.37 -7.82 15.40
C VAL A 344 23.83 -7.18 16.67
N LEU A 345 24.34 -5.99 17.03
CA LEU A 345 23.88 -5.22 18.20
C LEU A 345 22.36 -4.96 18.16
N GLU A 346 21.83 -4.65 16.99
CA GLU A 346 20.43 -4.28 16.81
C GLU A 346 19.51 -5.51 16.70
N ARG A 347 19.83 -6.46 15.82
CA ARG A 347 18.90 -7.52 15.42
C ARG A 347 18.91 -8.72 16.35
N GLN A 348 20.03 -9.01 17.00
CA GLN A 348 20.07 -10.07 18.02
C GLN A 348 19.17 -9.71 19.21
N LYS A 349 19.20 -8.46 19.66
CA LYS A 349 18.33 -7.97 20.72
C LYS A 349 16.85 -8.07 20.32
N VAL A 350 16.49 -7.61 19.12
CA VAL A 350 15.11 -7.70 18.61
C VAL A 350 14.63 -9.16 18.58
N ALA A 351 15.46 -10.09 18.14
CA ALA A 351 15.12 -11.51 18.12
C ALA A 351 14.87 -12.08 19.54
N ILE A 352 15.70 -11.69 20.52
CA ILE A 352 15.54 -12.11 21.92
C ILE A 352 14.27 -11.52 22.53
N ASP A 353 14.01 -10.23 22.30
CA ASP A 353 12.80 -9.54 22.77
C ASP A 353 11.54 -10.21 22.18
N LEU A 354 11.60 -10.65 20.93
CA LEU A 354 10.53 -11.37 20.24
C LEU A 354 10.25 -12.73 20.85
N ILE A 355 11.28 -13.49 21.16
CA ILE A 355 11.15 -14.77 21.86
C ILE A 355 10.49 -14.57 23.23
N ASN A 356 10.92 -13.55 23.98
CA ASN A 356 10.37 -13.24 25.29
C ASN A 356 8.90 -12.82 25.22
N PHE A 357 8.54 -11.99 24.24
CA PHE A 357 7.14 -11.65 23.98
C PHE A 357 6.33 -12.86 23.56
N ASP A 358 6.84 -13.68 22.65
CA ASP A 358 6.13 -14.88 22.14
C ASP A 358 5.88 -15.90 23.26
N ARG A 359 6.79 -16.03 24.23
CA ARG A 359 6.57 -16.82 25.46
C ARG A 359 5.39 -16.32 26.28
N TYR A 360 5.29 -15.02 26.48
CA TYR A 360 4.16 -14.40 27.17
C TYR A 360 2.86 -14.59 26.38
N PHE A 361 2.88 -14.25 25.09
CA PHE A 361 1.72 -14.28 24.21
C PHE A 361 1.21 -15.71 24.00
N SER A 362 2.11 -16.69 23.88
CA SER A 362 1.75 -18.10 23.73
C SER A 362 0.97 -18.67 24.91
N LYS A 363 1.25 -18.21 26.14
CA LYS A 363 0.54 -18.62 27.36
C LYS A 363 -0.91 -18.11 27.38
N LEU A 364 -1.19 -16.95 26.79
CA LEU A 364 -2.56 -16.44 26.67
C LEU A 364 -3.44 -17.39 25.85
N PHE A 365 -2.88 -18.02 24.81
CA PHE A 365 -3.60 -18.92 23.91
C PHE A 365 -3.72 -20.37 24.37
N SER A 366 -2.98 -20.79 25.41
CA SER A 366 -2.96 -22.20 25.79
C SER A 366 -4.26 -22.62 26.48
N SER A 367 -4.91 -23.66 25.94
CA SER A 367 -6.14 -24.29 26.49
C SER A 367 -6.06 -24.77 27.95
N GLY A 368 -4.86 -25.00 28.50
CA GLY A 368 -4.65 -25.38 29.90
C GLY A 368 -4.58 -24.23 30.91
N GLY A 369 -4.71 -22.97 30.49
CA GLY A 369 -4.62 -21.81 31.37
C GLY A 369 -5.93 -21.49 32.13
N GLN A 370 -5.82 -21.01 33.37
CA GLN A 370 -6.92 -20.40 34.14
C GLN A 370 -7.40 -19.05 33.56
N THR A 371 -6.83 -18.58 32.45
CA THR A 371 -7.11 -17.28 31.84
C THR A 371 -8.57 -17.22 31.40
N SER A 372 -9.34 -16.33 32.02
CA SER A 372 -10.72 -16.02 31.64
C SER A 372 -10.78 -15.39 30.24
N PRO A 373 -11.96 -15.40 29.57
CA PRO A 373 -12.13 -14.70 28.30
C PRO A 373 -11.78 -13.20 28.36
N ALA A 374 -12.09 -12.54 29.49
CA ALA A 374 -11.79 -11.12 29.69
C ALA A 374 -10.28 -10.86 29.79
N GLU A 375 -9.55 -11.65 30.58
CA GLU A 375 -8.09 -11.54 30.70
C GLU A 375 -7.38 -11.81 29.38
N PHE A 376 -7.89 -12.77 28.58
CA PHE A 376 -7.37 -13.04 27.25
C PHE A 376 -7.54 -11.82 26.32
N GLN A 377 -8.74 -11.25 26.28
CA GLN A 377 -9.03 -10.07 25.47
C GLN A 377 -8.16 -8.87 25.89
N GLU A 378 -8.02 -8.61 27.18
CA GLU A 378 -7.18 -7.54 27.70
C GLU A 378 -5.69 -7.76 27.37
N GLY A 379 -5.18 -8.97 27.57
CA GLY A 379 -3.81 -9.34 27.22
C GLY A 379 -3.53 -9.22 25.72
N PHE A 380 -4.49 -9.60 24.88
CA PHE A 380 -4.41 -9.45 23.42
C PHE A 380 -4.34 -7.97 23.03
N ILE A 381 -5.23 -7.13 23.57
CA ILE A 381 -5.25 -5.67 23.29
C ILE A 381 -3.96 -5.00 23.76
N LYS A 382 -3.48 -5.31 24.97
CA LYS A 382 -2.21 -4.77 25.50
C LYS A 382 -1.00 -5.16 24.64
N SER A 383 -1.08 -6.28 23.95
CA SER A 383 -0.03 -6.77 23.06
C SER A 383 -0.04 -6.12 21.67
N GLY A 384 -1.03 -5.28 21.35
CA GLY A 384 -1.27 -4.72 20.02
C GLY A 384 -0.05 -4.00 19.40
N LYS A 385 0.69 -3.23 20.20
CA LYS A 385 1.92 -2.55 19.72
C LYS A 385 3.00 -3.53 19.26
N TYR A 386 3.13 -4.63 19.98
CA TYR A 386 4.10 -5.68 19.66
C TYR A 386 3.68 -6.43 18.41
N THR A 387 2.40 -6.79 18.32
CA THR A 387 1.88 -7.47 17.14
C THR A 387 1.97 -6.59 15.89
N ALA A 388 1.87 -5.26 15.98
CA ALA A 388 2.05 -4.35 14.85
C ALA A 388 3.51 -4.23 14.34
N GLY A 389 4.48 -4.89 14.99
CA GLY A 389 5.90 -4.84 14.60
C GLY A 389 6.58 -3.50 14.91
N MET A 390 6.01 -2.71 15.83
CA MET A 390 6.43 -1.33 16.14
C MET A 390 7.30 -1.18 17.39
N THR A 391 7.75 -2.29 17.98
CA THR A 391 8.41 -2.29 19.30
C THR A 391 9.93 -2.30 19.25
N ALA A 392 10.55 -2.45 18.07
CA ALA A 392 12.00 -2.41 17.95
C ALA A 392 12.53 -1.04 18.41
N ARG A 393 13.37 -1.07 19.45
CA ARG A 393 14.19 0.06 19.91
C ARG A 393 15.62 -0.43 20.02
N TYR A 394 16.50 0.21 19.25
CA TYR A 394 17.93 -0.07 19.27
C TYR A 394 18.61 0.66 20.43
N ASP A 395 19.57 -0.03 21.03
CA ASP A 395 20.40 0.51 22.10
C ASP A 395 21.46 1.46 21.53
N LYS A 396 22.14 2.18 22.42
CA LYS A 396 23.22 3.10 22.03
C LYS A 396 24.30 2.36 21.24
N SER A 397 24.66 2.92 20.08
CA SER A 397 25.66 2.38 19.15
C SER A 397 26.33 3.53 18.39
N PRO A 398 27.35 3.26 17.56
CA PRO A 398 27.95 4.30 16.71
C PRO A 398 26.95 5.03 15.78
N ILE A 399 25.79 4.44 15.50
CA ILE A 399 24.75 5.02 14.64
C ILE A 399 23.43 5.34 15.36
N THR A 400 23.36 5.05 16.66
CA THR A 400 22.20 5.31 17.51
C THR A 400 22.70 6.02 18.76
N SER A 401 22.55 7.34 18.82
CA SER A 401 22.96 8.13 19.99
C SER A 401 21.89 9.14 20.36
N ASP A 402 21.56 9.18 21.64
CA ASP A 402 20.85 10.29 22.25
C ASP A 402 21.88 11.27 22.83
N VAL A 403 21.61 12.57 22.70
CA VAL A 403 22.45 13.66 23.25
C VAL A 403 21.86 14.19 24.57
N ASP A 404 21.10 13.36 25.28
CA ASP A 404 20.44 13.62 26.57
C ASP A 404 19.45 14.81 26.55
N GLU A 405 19.02 15.22 25.37
CA GLU A 405 18.06 16.32 25.15
C GLU A 405 16.83 15.89 24.34
N SER A 406 16.79 14.67 23.80
CA SER A 406 15.71 14.21 22.92
C SER A 406 14.35 14.23 23.62
N ASP A 407 14.29 13.83 24.89
CA ASP A 407 13.07 13.84 25.71
C ASP A 407 12.49 15.25 25.92
N LYS A 408 13.31 16.30 25.82
CA LYS A 408 12.87 17.70 25.94
C LYS A 408 12.44 18.29 24.60
N LEU A 409 13.07 17.86 23.50
CA LEU A 409 12.88 18.46 22.18
C LEU A 409 11.81 17.74 21.34
N SER A 410 11.64 16.43 21.51
CA SER A 410 10.78 15.61 20.65
C SER A 410 10.18 14.41 21.39
N THR A 411 9.14 14.64 22.19
CA THR A 411 8.53 13.61 23.07
C THR A 411 7.98 12.37 22.37
N ASN A 412 7.66 12.46 21.08
CA ASN A 412 7.13 11.33 20.29
C ASN A 412 8.16 10.73 19.32
N VAL A 413 9.39 11.26 19.29
CA VAL A 413 10.49 10.73 18.47
C VAL A 413 11.52 10.12 19.40
N VAL A 414 11.39 8.80 19.61
CA VAL A 414 12.28 8.06 20.50
C VAL A 414 13.49 7.57 19.72
N VAL A 415 14.69 8.02 20.13
CA VAL A 415 15.96 7.58 19.53
C VAL A 415 16.08 6.06 19.57
N GLY A 416 16.51 5.48 18.45
CA GLY A 416 16.62 4.03 18.25
C GLY A 416 15.32 3.35 17.80
N MET A 417 14.19 4.07 17.72
CA MET A 417 12.95 3.57 17.12
C MET A 417 12.77 4.10 15.70
N ARG A 418 11.88 3.46 14.93
CA ARG A 418 11.42 3.99 13.64
C ARG A 418 10.75 5.36 13.82
N LEU A 419 11.05 6.31 12.94
CA LEU A 419 10.41 7.63 12.96
C LEU A 419 8.90 7.48 12.69
N PRO A 420 8.02 7.99 13.58
CA PRO A 420 6.59 8.03 13.29
C PRO A 420 6.29 8.98 12.13
N SER A 421 5.33 8.62 11.27
CA SER A 421 4.81 9.53 10.26
C SER A 421 3.76 10.47 10.85
N ALA A 422 3.63 11.65 10.25
CA ALA A 422 2.56 12.60 10.50
C ALA A 422 2.00 13.14 9.18
N GLN A 423 0.76 13.63 9.21
CA GLN A 423 0.20 14.38 8.10
C GLN A 423 0.83 15.75 7.99
N VAL A 424 1.16 16.12 6.76
CA VAL A 424 1.96 17.29 6.42
C VAL A 424 1.54 17.82 5.06
N VAL A 425 1.80 19.09 4.79
CA VAL A 425 1.53 19.72 3.49
C VAL A 425 2.84 20.13 2.86
N ARG A 426 3.13 19.58 1.68
CA ARG A 426 4.32 19.94 0.90
C ARG A 426 4.22 21.39 0.42
N PHE A 427 5.23 22.20 0.70
CA PHE A 427 5.19 23.65 0.47
C PHE A 427 5.00 24.04 -0.98
N SER A 428 5.77 23.41 -1.87
CA SER A 428 5.90 23.81 -3.28
C SER A 428 4.63 23.63 -4.11
N ASP A 429 3.79 22.66 -3.76
CA ASP A 429 2.60 22.29 -4.53
C ASP A 429 1.36 22.08 -3.66
N SER A 430 1.46 22.41 -2.36
CA SER A 430 0.37 22.28 -1.39
C SER A 430 -0.17 20.86 -1.23
N LYS A 431 0.58 19.82 -1.64
CA LYS A 431 0.11 18.43 -1.56
C LYS A 431 0.03 17.95 -0.11
N PRO A 432 -1.14 17.54 0.41
CA PRO A 432 -1.23 16.84 1.68
C PRO A 432 -0.67 15.42 1.52
N MET A 433 0.19 15.01 2.44
CA MET A 433 0.86 13.71 2.38
C MET A 433 1.26 13.21 3.77
N GLN A 434 1.66 11.94 3.84
CA GLN A 434 2.36 11.39 5.01
C GLN A 434 3.84 11.75 4.91
N LEU A 435 4.42 12.27 6.00
CA LEU A 435 5.86 12.54 6.10
C LEU A 435 6.71 11.30 5.77
N ALA A 436 6.24 10.09 6.05
CA ALA A 436 6.95 8.86 5.66
C ALA A 436 7.17 8.72 4.14
N GLN A 437 6.33 9.32 3.28
CA GLN A 437 6.55 9.37 1.82
C GLN A 437 7.75 10.26 1.43
N SER A 438 8.28 10.99 2.40
CA SER A 438 9.54 11.73 2.33
C SER A 438 10.78 10.88 2.58
N LEU A 439 10.61 9.66 3.10
CA LEU A 439 11.66 8.83 3.67
C LEU A 439 11.84 7.53 2.88
N ASN A 440 12.13 7.68 1.59
CA ASN A 440 12.34 6.55 0.69
C ASN A 440 13.55 5.71 1.12
N SER A 441 13.45 4.40 0.88
CA SER A 441 14.54 3.43 1.06
C SER A 441 15.52 3.54 -0.10
N ASP A 442 16.30 4.62 -0.10
CA ASP A 442 17.27 4.96 -1.14
C ASP A 442 18.71 5.09 -0.62
N GLY A 443 18.92 4.83 0.67
CA GLY A 443 20.25 4.80 1.27
C GLY A 443 20.74 6.14 1.81
N ARG A 444 19.99 7.23 1.57
CA ARG A 444 20.32 8.54 2.11
C ARG A 444 20.07 8.59 3.62
N TRP A 445 20.94 9.29 4.34
CA TRP A 445 20.68 9.75 5.70
C TRP A 445 19.86 11.03 5.66
N ARG A 446 19.00 11.25 6.66
CA ARG A 446 18.17 12.45 6.75
C ARG A 446 18.57 13.33 7.91
N VAL A 447 18.71 14.62 7.65
CA VAL A 447 18.77 15.65 8.69
C VAL A 447 17.42 16.36 8.71
N MET A 448 16.56 15.99 9.65
CA MET A 448 15.23 16.59 9.77
C MET A 448 15.27 17.78 10.72
N VAL A 449 14.92 18.96 10.20
CA VAL A 449 14.93 20.21 10.94
C VAL A 449 13.49 20.63 11.22
N PHE A 450 13.05 20.43 12.46
CA PHE A 450 11.76 20.92 12.95
C PHE A 450 11.93 22.34 13.48
N ILE A 451 11.75 23.33 12.61
CA ILE A 451 12.19 24.71 12.90
C ILE A 451 11.14 25.53 13.66
N GLY A 452 9.87 25.16 13.54
CA GLY A 452 8.74 25.89 14.11
C GLY A 452 8.14 26.92 13.16
N ASP A 453 7.62 28.03 13.68
CA ASP A 453 6.96 29.07 12.89
C ASP A 453 7.96 30.02 12.23
N ILE A 454 8.16 29.83 10.92
CA ILE A 454 9.09 30.61 10.07
C ILE A 454 8.64 32.09 9.94
N SER A 455 7.38 32.42 10.25
CA SER A 455 6.93 33.81 10.26
C SER A 455 7.53 34.63 11.43
N LEU A 456 8.11 33.97 12.44
CA LEU A 456 8.79 34.61 13.56
C LEU A 456 10.26 34.92 13.22
N ALA A 457 10.72 36.13 13.56
CA ALA A 457 12.08 36.58 13.27
C ALA A 457 13.16 35.70 13.94
N GLU A 458 12.94 35.27 15.18
CA GLU A 458 13.86 34.38 15.90
C GLU A 458 14.02 33.04 15.18
N THR A 459 12.91 32.46 14.71
CA THR A 459 12.90 31.21 13.95
C THR A 459 13.68 31.36 12.65
N ARG A 460 13.51 32.47 11.92
CA ARG A 460 14.30 32.74 10.70
C ARG A 460 15.79 32.85 10.97
N THR A 461 16.19 33.48 12.08
CA THR A 461 17.59 33.54 12.49
C THR A 461 18.16 32.15 12.73
N LYS A 462 17.42 31.27 13.43
CA LYS A 462 17.82 29.87 13.65
C LYS A 462 17.87 29.09 12.34
N LEU A 463 16.87 29.27 11.47
CA LEU A 463 16.80 28.62 10.16
C LEU A 463 17.99 29.02 9.28
N LYS A 464 18.34 30.31 9.25
CA LYS A 464 19.51 30.79 8.53
C LYS A 464 20.79 30.17 9.08
N ALA A 465 20.97 30.16 10.40
CA ALA A 465 22.17 29.60 11.02
C ALA A 465 22.37 28.11 10.71
N ILE A 466 21.30 27.29 10.82
CA ILE A 466 21.40 25.87 10.47
C ILE A 466 21.59 25.67 8.96
N GLY A 467 20.93 26.49 8.13
CA GLY A 467 21.07 26.45 6.68
C GLY A 467 22.49 26.79 6.21
N ASP A 468 23.07 27.86 6.75
CA ASP A 468 24.45 28.28 6.50
C ASP A 468 25.43 27.17 6.87
N TYR A 469 25.25 26.52 8.04
CA TYR A 469 26.09 25.40 8.46
C TYR A 469 25.95 24.19 7.53
N LEU A 470 24.73 23.74 7.27
CA LEU A 470 24.46 22.56 6.42
C LEU A 470 24.97 22.76 4.98
N GLY A 471 24.84 23.97 4.44
CA GLY A 471 25.29 24.33 3.10
C GLY A 471 26.78 24.67 2.99
N SER A 472 27.48 24.87 4.11
CA SER A 472 28.90 25.23 4.13
C SER A 472 29.80 24.08 3.64
N THR A 473 31.04 24.41 3.26
CA THR A 473 32.06 23.41 2.87
C THR A 473 32.46 22.47 4.01
N GLU A 474 32.26 22.90 5.27
CA GLU A 474 32.50 22.10 6.47
C GLU A 474 31.24 21.36 6.93
N GLY A 475 30.09 21.66 6.31
CA GLY A 475 28.82 21.03 6.59
C GLY A 475 28.80 19.56 6.15
N PRO A 476 27.96 18.72 6.78
CA PRO A 476 27.90 17.29 6.49
C PRO A 476 27.49 17.01 5.05
N ILE A 477 26.63 17.86 4.46
CA ILE A 477 26.14 17.70 3.09
C ILE A 477 27.31 17.76 2.11
N GLN A 478 28.16 18.79 2.19
CA GLN A 478 29.32 18.92 1.29
C GLN A 478 30.46 17.95 1.66
N THR A 479 30.70 17.73 2.95
CA THR A 479 31.81 16.89 3.43
C THR A 479 31.68 15.43 2.98
N PHE A 480 30.46 14.89 3.01
CA PHE A 480 30.21 13.48 2.70
C PHE A 480 29.63 13.26 1.29
N ARG A 481 29.43 14.31 0.50
CA ARG A 481 28.92 14.20 -0.88
C ARG A 481 29.87 13.35 -1.75
N PRO A 482 29.39 12.24 -2.34
CA PRO A 482 30.19 11.52 -3.31
C PRO A 482 30.48 12.40 -4.53
N LYS A 483 31.71 12.32 -5.05
CA LYS A 483 32.16 13.18 -6.14
C LYS A 483 31.31 12.98 -7.40
N GLY A 484 30.71 14.07 -7.89
CA GLY A 484 29.91 14.06 -9.13
C GLY A 484 28.45 13.65 -8.95
N GLU A 485 28.02 13.30 -7.73
CA GLU A 485 26.62 13.03 -7.39
C GLU A 485 25.89 14.32 -6.98
N ASP A 486 24.57 14.29 -6.87
CA ASP A 486 23.75 15.39 -6.36
C ASP A 486 24.16 15.79 -4.93
N ILE A 487 23.91 17.05 -4.55
CA ILE A 487 24.30 17.58 -3.24
C ILE A 487 23.62 16.84 -2.07
N ASP A 488 22.40 16.32 -2.28
CA ASP A 488 21.60 15.57 -1.31
C ASP A 488 21.66 14.05 -1.53
N SER A 489 22.60 13.55 -2.34
CA SER A 489 22.70 12.14 -2.75
C SER A 489 23.06 11.17 -1.62
N LEU A 490 23.64 11.66 -0.51
CA LEU A 490 23.95 10.86 0.68
C LEU A 490 23.28 11.40 1.94
N ILE A 491 23.28 12.72 2.15
CA ILE A 491 22.64 13.37 3.29
C ILE A 491 21.61 14.36 2.75
N GLU A 492 20.33 14.03 2.90
CA GLU A 492 19.22 14.89 2.49
C GLU A 492 18.69 15.66 3.70
N PRO A 493 18.80 17.00 3.71
CA PRO A 493 18.13 17.82 4.72
C PRO A 493 16.64 17.94 4.39
N ILE A 494 15.79 17.82 5.41
CA ILE A 494 14.33 17.98 5.29
C ILE A 494 13.90 19.03 6.31
N LEU A 495 13.23 20.09 5.85
CA LEU A 495 12.72 21.14 6.71
C LEU A 495 11.23 20.93 7.01
N VAL A 496 10.88 20.89 8.29
CA VAL A 496 9.49 20.82 8.75
C VAL A 496 9.17 22.08 9.53
N GLY A 497 8.25 22.87 9.00
CA GLY A 497 7.76 24.11 9.61
C GLY A 497 6.40 23.92 10.28
N HIS A 498 5.98 24.91 11.07
CA HIS A 498 4.58 25.02 11.50
C HIS A 498 4.07 26.43 11.24
N GLY A 499 2.74 26.63 11.21
CA GLY A 499 2.14 27.96 11.12
C GLY A 499 1.53 28.28 9.75
N LYS A 500 1.40 29.58 9.44
CA LYS A 500 0.73 30.05 8.22
C LYS A 500 1.65 29.89 7.00
N ARG A 501 1.53 28.77 6.29
CA ARG A 501 2.29 28.48 5.07
C ARG A 501 2.28 29.63 4.06
N HIS A 502 1.14 30.27 3.82
CA HIS A 502 1.01 31.39 2.88
C HIS A 502 1.71 32.69 3.32
N ALA A 503 2.30 32.72 4.51
CA ALA A 503 3.11 33.83 5.00
C ALA A 503 4.62 33.54 4.88
N VAL A 504 4.99 32.42 4.26
CA VAL A 504 6.37 31.98 4.06
C VAL A 504 6.62 31.90 2.56
N GLU A 505 7.67 32.59 2.12
CA GLU A 505 8.14 32.57 0.73
C GLU A 505 9.41 31.70 0.61
N LEU A 506 9.68 31.18 -0.59
CA LEU A 506 10.79 30.25 -0.82
C LEU A 506 12.15 30.88 -0.50
N GLU A 507 12.33 32.17 -0.79
CA GLU A 507 13.57 32.92 -0.58
C GLU A 507 13.92 33.10 0.91
N GLN A 508 12.95 32.87 1.80
CA GLN A 508 13.17 32.88 3.25
C GLN A 508 13.77 31.57 3.75
N ILE A 509 13.84 30.57 2.89
CA ILE A 509 14.38 29.25 3.18
C ILE A 509 15.82 29.20 2.63
N PRO A 510 16.76 28.55 3.34
CA PRO A 510 18.11 28.30 2.82
C PRO A 510 18.13 27.26 1.68
N GLU A 511 18.93 27.52 0.64
CA GLU A 511 19.04 26.69 -0.57
C GLU A 511 19.40 25.22 -0.30
N CYS A 512 20.08 24.92 0.82
CA CYS A 512 20.39 23.54 1.17
C CYS A 512 19.14 22.67 1.38
N PHE A 513 17.98 23.26 1.69
CA PHE A 513 16.69 22.57 1.79
C PHE A 513 15.88 22.59 0.47
N TYR A 514 16.41 23.15 -0.61
CA TYR A 514 15.82 23.06 -1.97
C TYR A 514 16.87 23.08 -3.09
N PRO A 515 17.96 22.28 -3.03
CA PRO A 515 18.99 22.29 -4.04
C PRO A 515 18.44 22.09 -5.45
N LEU A 516 19.00 22.90 -6.36
CA LEU A 516 18.74 22.80 -7.78
C LEU A 516 19.54 21.62 -8.34
N ASN A 517 18.85 20.70 -9.02
CA ASN A 517 19.48 19.58 -9.70
C ASN A 517 19.67 19.92 -11.19
N GLU A 518 20.92 20.09 -11.61
CA GLU A 518 21.26 20.47 -12.99
C GLU A 518 20.98 19.34 -14.01
N GLN A 519 20.95 18.07 -13.58
CA GLN A 519 20.78 16.92 -14.49
C GLN A 519 19.33 16.53 -14.77
N LYS A 520 18.38 16.95 -13.91
CA LYS A 520 16.94 16.62 -14.06
C LYS A 520 16.12 17.67 -14.83
N GLY A 521 16.78 18.65 -15.45
CA GLY A 521 16.17 19.64 -16.34
C GLY A 521 15.15 20.54 -15.64
N HIS A 522 15.56 21.72 -15.16
CA HIS A 522 14.72 22.84 -14.66
C HIS A 522 13.47 22.51 -13.81
N GLY A 523 13.36 21.30 -13.25
CA GLY A 523 12.47 21.01 -12.16
C GLY A 523 13.25 21.25 -10.88
N LEU A 524 12.87 22.27 -10.11
CA LEU A 524 13.01 22.21 -8.66
C LEU A 524 12.65 20.77 -8.28
N THR A 525 13.61 19.98 -7.82
CA THR A 525 13.28 18.66 -7.29
C THR A 525 12.59 18.98 -5.98
N ILE A 526 11.28 19.18 -6.10
CA ILE A 526 10.36 19.79 -5.14
C ILE A 526 10.62 19.19 -3.75
N GLN A 527 11.34 19.95 -2.94
CA GLN A 527 11.80 19.49 -1.64
C GLN A 527 10.69 19.66 -0.62
N LYS A 528 10.56 18.61 0.20
CA LYS A 528 9.47 18.35 1.14
C LYS A 528 9.60 19.29 2.34
N PHE A 529 9.14 20.50 2.14
CA PHE A 529 8.81 21.42 3.22
C PHE A 529 7.43 21.09 3.72
N GLU A 530 7.31 20.79 4.99
CA GLU A 530 6.10 20.21 5.53
C GLU A 530 5.53 21.11 6.62
N PHE A 531 4.32 21.62 6.43
CA PHE A 531 3.61 22.40 7.46
C PHE A 531 2.70 21.49 8.28
N ASN A 532 2.92 21.48 9.60
CA ASN A 532 1.94 20.92 10.54
C ASN A 532 0.91 22.00 10.90
N THR A 533 -0.37 21.74 10.62
CA THR A 533 -1.48 22.65 10.94
C THR A 533 -2.16 22.33 12.29
N SER A 534 -1.68 21.35 13.05
CA SER A 534 -2.32 20.90 14.30
C SER A 534 -1.66 21.48 15.56
N SER A 535 -2.43 22.23 16.34
CA SER A 535 -2.13 22.61 17.73
C SER A 535 -2.42 21.43 18.69
N PRO A 536 -1.66 21.25 19.78
CA PRO A 536 -1.91 20.21 20.77
C PRO A 536 -3.04 20.62 21.71
N THR A 537 -4.29 20.52 21.28
CA THR A 537 -5.45 20.49 22.18
C THR A 537 -6.53 19.61 21.58
N THR A 538 -6.93 18.60 22.36
CA THR A 538 -8.22 17.89 22.32
C THR A 538 -9.02 18.03 21.03
N TYR A 539 -9.06 16.95 20.24
CA TYR A 539 -9.97 16.79 19.10
C TYR A 539 -11.42 16.84 19.59
N LYS A 540 -11.96 18.05 19.73
CA LYS A 540 -13.40 18.32 19.70
C LYS A 540 -13.73 18.65 18.25
N SER A 541 -14.64 17.87 17.69
CA SER A 541 -15.34 18.15 16.45
C SER A 541 -15.76 19.62 16.43
N SER A 542 -15.09 20.43 15.62
CA SER A 542 -15.54 21.78 15.30
C SER A 542 -15.95 21.78 13.84
N GLN A 543 -17.25 21.63 13.64
CA GLN A 543 -17.96 22.24 12.52
C GLN A 543 -17.56 23.72 12.50
N ARG A 544 -16.93 24.18 11.42
CA ARG A 544 -16.84 25.61 11.11
C ARG A 544 -16.96 25.84 9.60
N TRP A 545 -18.21 25.80 9.18
CA TRP A 545 -18.88 26.67 8.21
C TRP A 545 -17.98 27.61 7.40
N LEU A 546 -17.82 27.30 6.10
CA LEU A 546 -17.70 28.32 5.07
C LEU A 546 -19.12 28.74 4.67
N THR A 547 -19.59 29.84 5.28
CA THR A 547 -20.72 30.60 4.78
C THR A 547 -20.16 31.73 3.91
N SER A 548 -20.25 31.57 2.60
CA SER A 548 -20.34 32.70 1.68
C SER A 548 -21.33 32.34 0.59
N GLU A 549 -22.53 32.93 0.67
CA GLU A 549 -23.64 32.84 -0.29
C GLU A 549 -23.30 33.41 -1.69
N THR A 550 -22.04 33.68 -2.01
CA THR A 550 -21.66 34.54 -3.14
C THR A 550 -21.21 33.82 -4.42
N ASP A 551 -21.08 32.49 -4.45
CA ASP A 551 -20.69 31.77 -5.69
C ASP A 551 -21.77 30.82 -6.26
N MET A 552 -22.96 30.73 -5.65
CA MET A 552 -24.04 29.86 -6.16
C MET A 552 -24.86 30.46 -7.34
N ALA A 553 -24.48 31.62 -7.87
CA ALA A 553 -25.32 32.39 -8.78
C ALA A 553 -24.97 32.27 -10.29
N ASN A 554 -23.97 31.47 -10.70
CA ASN A 554 -23.39 31.60 -12.04
C ASN A 554 -23.31 30.31 -12.90
N PHE A 555 -24.00 29.21 -12.56
CA PHE A 555 -24.15 28.11 -13.53
C PHE A 555 -25.32 28.39 -14.49
N PRO A 556 -25.15 28.20 -15.81
CA PRO A 556 -26.19 28.51 -16.79
C PRO A 556 -27.48 27.71 -16.56
N ASP A 557 -28.63 28.35 -16.81
CA ASP A 557 -29.94 27.72 -16.73
C ASP A 557 -30.05 26.54 -17.71
N PHE A 558 -30.25 25.33 -17.19
CA PHE A 558 -30.56 24.14 -17.97
C PHE A 558 -32.06 23.79 -17.92
N ILE A 559 -32.58 23.23 -19.01
CA ILE A 559 -33.98 22.82 -19.11
C ILE A 559 -34.17 21.42 -18.51
N VAL A 560 -35.13 21.27 -17.61
CA VAL A 560 -35.51 19.98 -17.00
C VAL A 560 -36.91 19.56 -17.45
N PRO A 561 -37.07 18.44 -18.17
CA PRO A 561 -38.38 17.89 -18.50
C PRO A 561 -39.20 17.53 -17.26
N PRO A 562 -40.54 17.64 -17.29
CA PRO A 562 -41.38 17.35 -16.13
C PRO A 562 -41.18 15.96 -15.51
N HIS A 563 -40.85 14.94 -16.33
CA HIS A 563 -40.63 13.58 -15.85
C HIS A 563 -39.31 13.39 -15.08
N LEU A 564 -38.37 14.35 -15.16
CA LEU A 564 -37.12 14.37 -14.38
C LEU A 564 -37.18 15.35 -13.19
N ALA A 565 -38.35 15.92 -12.90
CA ALA A 565 -38.50 16.91 -11.83
C ALA A 565 -38.07 16.37 -10.46
N GLU A 566 -38.17 15.06 -10.21
CA GLU A 566 -37.72 14.44 -8.96
C GLU A 566 -36.20 14.56 -8.73
N TYR A 567 -35.40 14.70 -9.78
CA TYR A 567 -33.94 14.85 -9.71
C TYR A 567 -33.51 16.32 -9.57
N ASN A 568 -34.45 17.26 -9.79
CA ASN A 568 -34.21 18.71 -9.71
C ASN A 568 -34.83 19.35 -8.45
N VAL A 569 -34.95 18.57 -7.39
CA VAL A 569 -35.30 19.06 -6.04
C VAL A 569 -34.00 19.35 -5.26
N PRO A 570 -34.06 20.17 -4.18
CA PRO A 570 -32.89 20.40 -3.33
C PRO A 570 -32.19 19.10 -2.95
N LEU A 571 -30.86 19.03 -3.08
CA LEU A 571 -30.10 17.78 -2.93
C LEU A 571 -30.31 17.11 -1.56
N ASN A 572 -30.49 17.89 -0.51
CA ASN A 572 -30.82 17.41 0.84
C ASN A 572 -32.21 16.72 0.89
N GLU A 573 -33.20 17.23 0.18
CA GLU A 573 -34.53 16.61 0.06
C GLU A 573 -34.46 15.33 -0.78
N PHE A 574 -33.70 15.36 -1.88
CA PHE A 574 -33.45 14.17 -2.68
C PHE A 574 -32.77 13.07 -1.85
N ALA A 575 -31.74 13.42 -1.08
CA ALA A 575 -31.04 12.50 -0.20
C ALA A 575 -31.97 11.92 0.88
N ALA A 576 -32.82 12.76 1.47
CA ALA A 576 -33.82 12.32 2.45
C ALA A 576 -34.83 11.34 1.86
N SER A 577 -35.15 11.43 0.56
CA SER A 577 -36.02 10.46 -0.14
C SER A 577 -35.37 9.08 -0.33
N LYS A 578 -34.04 8.99 -0.21
CA LYS A 578 -33.24 7.76 -0.41
C LYS A 578 -32.33 7.48 0.80
N PRO A 579 -32.89 7.24 2.00
CA PRO A 579 -32.11 7.12 3.24
C PRO A 579 -31.22 5.87 3.32
N HIS A 580 -31.39 4.93 2.37
CA HIS A 580 -30.55 3.75 2.24
C HIS A 580 -29.26 4.03 1.45
N LEU A 581 -29.12 5.21 0.83
CA LEU A 581 -27.92 5.64 0.12
C LEU A 581 -27.16 6.66 0.96
N THR A 582 -25.84 6.59 0.90
CA THR A 582 -24.92 7.49 1.62
C THR A 582 -24.19 8.44 0.67
N ASP A 583 -24.06 8.08 -0.60
CA ASP A 583 -23.34 8.86 -1.60
C ASP A 583 -24.06 8.80 -2.95
N PHE A 584 -24.00 9.91 -3.69
CA PHE A 584 -24.63 10.07 -4.99
C PHE A 584 -23.53 10.36 -6.02
N VAL A 585 -23.37 9.48 -6.99
CA VAL A 585 -22.50 9.71 -8.16
C VAL A 585 -23.42 10.13 -9.31
N VAL A 586 -22.96 11.03 -10.15
CA VAL A 586 -23.74 11.57 -11.27
C VAL A 586 -22.98 11.40 -12.57
N GLY A 587 -23.67 11.42 -13.70
CA GLY A 587 -23.02 11.39 -15.00
C GLY A 587 -23.93 11.91 -16.11
N GLY A 588 -23.36 12.66 -17.03
CA GLY A 588 -24.06 13.25 -18.18
C GLY A 588 -23.46 12.73 -19.47
N LEU A 589 -24.19 11.83 -20.16
CA LEU A 589 -23.74 11.35 -21.46
C LEU A 589 -24.07 12.37 -22.55
N VAL A 590 -23.03 12.82 -23.24
CA VAL A 590 -23.12 13.77 -24.36
C VAL A 590 -22.99 12.98 -25.67
N TYR A 591 -23.95 13.19 -26.57
CA TYR A 591 -23.92 12.59 -27.91
C TYR A 591 -23.84 13.69 -28.98
N SER A 592 -23.05 13.45 -30.02
CA SER A 592 -23.01 14.30 -31.21
C SER A 592 -23.55 13.55 -32.43
N GLN A 593 -24.19 14.30 -33.34
CA GLN A 593 -24.54 13.88 -34.69
C GLN A 593 -23.60 14.55 -35.69
N SER A 594 -22.56 13.84 -36.13
CA SER A 594 -21.67 14.35 -37.17
C SER A 594 -22.03 13.82 -38.55
N VAL A 595 -21.91 14.68 -39.55
CA VAL A 595 -21.82 14.31 -40.97
C VAL A 595 -20.33 14.29 -41.33
N GLU A 596 -19.73 13.13 -41.53
CA GLU A 596 -18.37 13.07 -42.07
C GLU A 596 -18.40 13.55 -43.52
N LYS A 597 -17.41 14.35 -43.94
CA LYS A 597 -17.08 14.49 -45.35
C LYS A 597 -15.89 13.57 -45.58
N ASP A 598 -16.08 12.55 -46.40
CA ASP A 598 -14.99 11.66 -46.79
C ASP A 598 -14.08 12.39 -47.78
N ASP A 599 -12.82 12.64 -47.42
CA ASP A 599 -11.82 13.36 -48.24
C ASP A 599 -11.31 12.52 -49.45
N GLY A 600 -12.06 11.50 -49.89
CA GLY A 600 -11.57 10.52 -50.88
C GLY A 600 -12.55 9.91 -51.87
N ALA A 601 -13.87 10.14 -51.79
CA ALA A 601 -14.82 9.37 -52.62
C ALA A 601 -15.70 10.25 -53.54
N THR A 602 -15.54 10.07 -54.85
CA THR A 602 -16.46 10.58 -55.87
C THR A 602 -17.84 9.92 -55.77
N GLN A 603 -18.86 10.78 -55.61
CA GLN A 603 -20.29 10.59 -55.90
C GLN A 603 -21.12 9.54 -55.13
N SER A 604 -22.13 10.09 -54.45
CA SER A 604 -23.51 9.57 -54.36
C SER A 604 -23.74 8.32 -53.49
N THR A 605 -23.71 8.50 -52.17
CA THR A 605 -24.64 7.83 -51.25
C THR A 605 -25.07 8.84 -50.19
N SER A 606 -26.36 8.83 -49.82
CA SER A 606 -26.87 9.66 -48.72
C SER A 606 -26.20 9.21 -47.41
N GLU A 607 -25.19 9.93 -46.96
CA GLU A 607 -24.52 9.64 -45.69
C GLU A 607 -25.50 9.90 -44.55
N LYS A 608 -25.88 8.82 -43.84
CA LYS A 608 -26.72 8.93 -42.65
C LYS A 608 -25.87 9.53 -41.52
N PRO A 609 -26.37 10.54 -40.81
CA PRO A 609 -25.69 11.06 -39.62
C PRO A 609 -25.43 9.91 -38.64
N ARG A 610 -24.18 9.80 -38.16
CA ARG A 610 -23.79 8.81 -37.17
C ARG A 610 -23.75 9.47 -35.81
N ASN A 611 -24.53 8.93 -34.88
CA ASN A 611 -24.45 9.30 -33.47
C ASN A 611 -23.12 8.82 -32.90
N ARG A 612 -22.43 9.66 -32.14
CA ARG A 612 -21.23 9.31 -31.38
C ARG A 612 -21.36 9.80 -29.95
N VAL A 613 -20.82 9.05 -29.00
CA VAL A 613 -20.81 9.42 -27.58
C VAL A 613 -19.43 9.94 -27.17
N LEU A 614 -19.40 10.99 -26.37
CA LEU A 614 -18.15 11.47 -25.77
C LEU A 614 -17.68 10.49 -24.70
N LEU A 615 -16.46 9.99 -24.85
CA LEU A 615 -15.77 9.18 -23.86
C LEU A 615 -14.49 9.87 -23.41
N LEU A 616 -14.25 9.87 -22.11
CA LEU A 616 -13.05 10.36 -21.46
C LEU A 616 -12.26 9.16 -20.92
N GLN A 617 -10.95 9.14 -21.15
CA GLN A 617 -10.07 8.12 -20.63
C GLN A 617 -9.47 8.57 -19.31
N ARG A 618 -9.74 7.81 -18.24
CA ARG A 618 -9.21 8.08 -16.90
C ARG A 618 -7.68 8.11 -16.91
N ALA A 619 -7.10 9.15 -16.32
CA ALA A 619 -5.68 9.40 -16.26
C ALA A 619 -4.94 8.30 -15.47
N ALA A 620 -3.64 8.14 -15.73
CA ALA A 620 -2.79 7.18 -15.00
C ALA A 620 -2.77 7.41 -13.47
N THR A 621 -3.06 8.63 -13.03
CA THR A 621 -3.09 9.07 -11.63
C THR A 621 -4.44 8.88 -10.95
N ASP A 622 -5.47 8.52 -11.71
CA ASP A 622 -6.83 8.39 -11.23
C ASP A 622 -7.19 6.92 -10.95
N SER A 623 -8.29 6.69 -10.23
CA SER A 623 -8.83 5.35 -10.02
C SER A 623 -9.18 4.70 -11.35
N TYR A 624 -8.91 3.41 -11.51
CA TYR A 624 -9.13 2.68 -12.77
C TYR A 624 -8.47 3.34 -14.02
N PRO A 625 -7.13 3.51 -14.01
CA PRO A 625 -6.43 4.20 -15.09
C PRO A 625 -6.62 3.49 -16.43
N GLY A 626 -6.81 4.28 -17.49
CA GLY A 626 -6.99 3.79 -18.85
C GLY A 626 -8.39 3.25 -19.18
N TYR A 627 -9.31 3.20 -18.21
CA TYR A 627 -10.73 2.93 -18.49
C TYR A 627 -11.38 4.16 -19.13
N TRP A 628 -12.41 3.91 -19.94
CA TRP A 628 -13.18 4.92 -20.64
C TRP A 628 -14.57 5.04 -20.03
N GLU A 629 -15.08 6.26 -19.92
CA GLU A 629 -16.43 6.56 -19.42
C GLU A 629 -16.96 7.87 -20.01
N GLY A 630 -18.26 8.14 -19.84
CA GLY A 630 -18.79 9.48 -20.09
C GLY A 630 -18.56 10.39 -18.87
N PRO A 631 -18.65 11.72 -19.05
CA PRO A 631 -18.39 12.67 -17.96
C PRO A 631 -19.23 12.40 -16.71
N GLY A 632 -18.62 12.40 -15.53
CA GLY A 632 -19.35 12.29 -14.27
C GLY A 632 -18.58 11.78 -13.05
N GLY A 633 -18.60 12.58 -11.99
CA GLY A 633 -18.08 12.25 -10.67
C GLY A 633 -19.10 12.25 -9.52
N MET A 634 -18.60 12.58 -8.33
CA MET A 634 -19.36 12.54 -7.08
C MET A 634 -20.15 13.83 -6.90
N CYS A 635 -21.43 13.72 -6.53
CA CYS A 635 -22.21 14.90 -6.18
C CYS A 635 -21.66 15.55 -4.91
N GLU A 636 -21.38 16.84 -4.98
CA GLU A 636 -20.87 17.64 -3.88
C GLU A 636 -22.03 18.11 -2.98
N ARG A 637 -21.75 18.36 -1.70
CA ARG A 637 -22.76 18.90 -0.78
C ARG A 637 -23.21 20.32 -1.14
N THR A 638 -22.43 21.00 -1.97
CA THR A 638 -22.65 22.33 -2.53
C THR A 638 -23.53 22.31 -3.78
N ASP A 639 -23.76 21.14 -4.39
CA ASP A 639 -24.65 21.03 -5.55
C ASP A 639 -26.10 21.32 -5.13
N ALA A 640 -26.76 22.23 -5.84
CA ALA A 640 -28.12 22.65 -5.53
C ALA A 640 -29.13 21.51 -5.69
N THR A 641 -28.98 20.71 -6.76
CA THR A 641 -29.80 19.54 -7.09
C THR A 641 -28.91 18.44 -7.67
N LEU A 642 -29.44 17.23 -7.82
CA LEU A 642 -28.69 16.14 -8.46
C LEU A 642 -28.34 16.49 -9.92
N LEU A 643 -29.25 17.17 -10.64
CA LEU A 643 -29.01 17.62 -12.01
C LEU A 643 -27.99 18.76 -12.09
N ALA A 644 -27.93 19.63 -11.08
CA ALA A 644 -26.87 20.64 -11.00
C ALA A 644 -25.48 19.99 -10.86
N GLY A 645 -25.37 18.91 -10.07
CA GLY A 645 -24.15 18.11 -9.99
C GLY A 645 -23.76 17.49 -11.34
N VAL A 646 -24.72 16.97 -12.12
CA VAL A 646 -24.44 16.47 -13.47
C VAL A 646 -23.89 17.59 -14.36
N ALA A 647 -24.51 18.78 -14.34
CA ALA A 647 -24.07 19.91 -15.16
C ALA A 647 -22.66 20.39 -14.79
N ARG A 648 -22.34 20.42 -13.48
CA ARG A 648 -21.00 20.73 -12.98
C ARG A 648 -19.96 19.73 -13.47
N GLU A 649 -20.19 18.43 -13.27
CA GLU A 649 -19.23 17.37 -13.66
C GLU A 649 -19.01 17.33 -15.19
N VAL A 650 -20.06 17.50 -15.99
CA VAL A 650 -19.91 17.62 -17.46
C VAL A 650 -19.03 18.82 -17.82
N PHE A 651 -19.21 19.96 -17.15
CA PHE A 651 -18.40 21.15 -17.38
C PHE A 651 -16.95 20.98 -16.91
N GLU A 652 -16.73 20.44 -15.71
CA GLU A 652 -15.38 20.25 -15.14
C GLU A 652 -14.56 19.24 -15.95
N GLU A 653 -15.14 18.09 -16.33
CA GLU A 653 -14.40 17.03 -16.99
C GLU A 653 -14.26 17.21 -18.52
N SER A 654 -15.16 17.98 -19.16
CA SER A 654 -15.19 18.13 -20.62
C SER A 654 -15.20 19.58 -21.14
N GLY A 655 -15.41 20.57 -20.28
CA GLY A 655 -15.56 21.97 -20.67
C GLY A 655 -16.87 22.33 -21.37
N LEU A 656 -17.82 21.38 -21.48
CA LEU A 656 -19.11 21.56 -22.16
C LEU A 656 -20.21 21.97 -21.17
N HIS A 657 -21.15 22.83 -21.62
CA HIS A 657 -22.23 23.31 -20.76
C HIS A 657 -23.53 22.58 -21.05
N VAL A 658 -24.09 21.91 -20.04
CA VAL A 658 -25.42 21.29 -20.17
C VAL A 658 -26.50 22.35 -20.38
N SER A 659 -27.27 22.19 -21.45
CA SER A 659 -28.39 23.07 -21.82
C SER A 659 -29.74 22.46 -21.51
N LYS A 660 -29.87 21.13 -21.57
CA LYS A 660 -31.12 20.42 -21.35
C LYS A 660 -30.86 18.96 -20.96
N PHE A 661 -31.62 18.48 -19.99
CA PHE A 661 -31.72 17.05 -19.69
C PHE A 661 -32.77 16.40 -20.58
N ILE A 662 -32.48 15.22 -21.13
CA ILE A 662 -33.39 14.52 -22.03
C ILE A 662 -34.14 13.41 -21.31
N ASP A 663 -33.41 12.47 -20.72
CA ASP A 663 -33.97 11.33 -19.99
C ASP A 663 -32.93 10.74 -19.02
N SER A 664 -33.40 9.95 -18.06
CA SER A 664 -32.56 9.10 -17.22
C SER A 664 -32.18 7.82 -17.97
N ILE A 665 -30.90 7.43 -17.91
CA ILE A 665 -30.39 6.25 -18.61
C ILE A 665 -30.33 5.04 -17.67
N ALA A 666 -29.77 5.25 -16.47
CA ALA A 666 -29.57 4.18 -15.50
C ALA A 666 -29.35 4.74 -14.09
N VAL A 667 -29.69 3.91 -13.11
CA VAL A 667 -29.30 4.07 -11.71
C VAL A 667 -28.57 2.79 -11.30
N ASP A 668 -27.26 2.89 -11.10
CA ASP A 668 -26.43 1.75 -10.72
C ASP A 668 -26.05 1.85 -9.24
N GLU A 669 -26.46 0.87 -8.44
CA GLU A 669 -26.18 0.85 -7.00
C GLU A 669 -25.06 -0.14 -6.66
N TRP A 670 -24.14 0.27 -5.79
CA TRP A 670 -23.16 -0.63 -5.22
C TRP A 670 -22.79 -0.19 -3.81
N SER A 671 -22.23 -1.13 -3.05
CA SER A 671 -21.63 -0.84 -1.76
C SER A 671 -20.12 -0.75 -1.89
N ARG A 672 -19.52 0.27 -1.29
CA ARG A 672 -18.06 0.37 -1.11
C ARG A 672 -17.76 0.68 0.35
N ILE A 673 -16.60 0.28 0.82
CA ILE A 673 -16.15 0.63 2.17
C ILE A 673 -15.08 1.70 2.00
N LEU A 674 -15.35 2.90 2.50
CA LEU A 674 -14.43 4.03 2.48
C LEU A 674 -14.30 4.53 3.92
N ARG A 675 -13.07 4.74 4.41
CA ARG A 675 -12.80 5.21 5.79
C ARG A 675 -13.53 4.39 6.89
N ASN A 676 -13.69 3.08 6.68
CA ASN A 676 -14.37 2.14 7.58
C ASN A 676 -15.88 2.36 7.75
N GLU A 677 -16.52 3.16 6.89
CA GLU A 677 -17.97 3.29 6.83
C GLU A 677 -18.50 2.53 5.60
N LEU A 678 -19.68 1.91 5.73
CA LEU A 678 -20.36 1.29 4.59
C LEU A 678 -20.99 2.42 3.78
N HIS A 679 -20.39 2.73 2.65
CA HIS A 679 -20.94 3.67 1.69
C HIS A 679 -21.83 2.90 0.71
N ARG A 680 -23.13 3.18 0.72
CA ARG A 680 -24.11 2.71 -0.26
C ARG A 680 -24.25 3.79 -1.32
N VAL A 681 -23.64 3.54 -2.47
CA VAL A 681 -23.49 4.51 -3.55
C VAL A 681 -24.46 4.19 -4.66
N ALA A 682 -25.09 5.22 -5.22
CA ALA A 682 -25.85 5.11 -6.46
C ALA A 682 -25.29 6.08 -7.51
N LYS A 683 -25.03 5.60 -8.72
CA LYS A 683 -24.69 6.43 -9.89
C LYS A 683 -25.94 6.69 -10.72
N PHE A 684 -26.33 7.96 -10.84
CA PHE A 684 -27.43 8.40 -11.69
C PHE A 684 -26.87 8.94 -13.00
N THR A 685 -27.17 8.26 -14.10
CA THR A 685 -26.66 8.64 -15.43
C THR A 685 -27.80 9.19 -16.27
N PHE A 686 -27.59 10.34 -16.90
CA PHE A 686 -28.57 11.05 -17.72
C PHE A 686 -28.07 11.26 -19.15
N LEU A 687 -29.01 11.36 -20.08
CA LEU A 687 -28.77 11.85 -21.43
C LEU A 687 -28.94 13.38 -21.42
N VAL A 688 -27.94 14.12 -21.91
CA VAL A 688 -27.95 15.59 -21.90
C VAL A 688 -27.65 16.19 -23.27
N GLU A 689 -28.20 17.38 -23.53
CA GLU A 689 -27.81 18.26 -24.62
C GLU A 689 -26.92 19.37 -24.09
N VAL A 690 -25.92 19.80 -24.87
CA VAL A 690 -24.98 20.86 -24.49
C VAL A 690 -25.17 22.12 -25.33
N HIS A 691 -24.92 23.30 -24.76
CA HIS A 691 -25.12 24.59 -25.44
C HIS A 691 -24.29 24.70 -26.71
N GLU A 692 -23.09 24.13 -26.70
CA GLU A 692 -22.13 24.10 -27.80
C GLU A 692 -22.70 23.45 -29.07
N ALA A 693 -23.64 22.52 -28.92
CA ALA A 693 -24.33 21.88 -30.04
C ALA A 693 -25.41 22.76 -30.70
N SER A 694 -25.86 23.83 -30.04
CA SER A 694 -26.99 24.67 -30.47
C SER A 694 -26.61 25.89 -31.33
N GLY A 695 -25.31 26.19 -31.47
CA GLY A 695 -24.78 27.23 -32.37
C GLY A 695 -25.23 28.68 -32.07
N LYS A 696 -25.89 28.96 -30.93
CA LYS A 696 -26.38 30.30 -30.57
C LYS A 696 -25.74 30.81 -29.27
N ALA A 697 -24.93 31.86 -29.42
CA ALA A 697 -24.27 32.61 -28.37
C ALA A 697 -25.27 33.36 -27.45
N GLY A 698 -24.98 33.36 -26.14
CA GLY A 698 -25.71 34.12 -25.12
C GLY A 698 -24.98 34.15 -23.77
N VAL A 699 -23.75 34.68 -23.78
CA VAL A 699 -22.67 34.53 -22.78
C VAL A 699 -22.55 35.76 -21.84
N PRO A 700 -21.95 35.63 -20.63
CA PRO A 700 -20.60 36.19 -20.36
C PRO A 700 -19.74 35.18 -19.56
N SER A 701 -18.67 34.52 -20.03
CA SER A 701 -17.35 34.95 -20.55
C SER A 701 -16.69 36.06 -19.75
N THR A 702 -15.81 35.65 -18.83
CA THR A 702 -14.63 36.44 -18.45
C THR A 702 -13.39 35.58 -18.40
N ASP A 703 -13.11 34.78 -19.44
CA ASP A 703 -11.74 34.56 -19.98
C ASP A 703 -11.71 33.34 -20.93
N VAL A 704 -12.02 33.59 -22.20
CA VAL A 704 -11.70 32.67 -23.31
C VAL A 704 -10.29 32.98 -23.80
N VAL A 705 -9.44 31.97 -23.71
CA VAL A 705 -8.05 31.92 -24.19
C VAL A 705 -7.97 32.28 -25.68
N VAL A 706 -7.01 33.14 -26.00
CA VAL A 706 -6.61 33.51 -27.37
C VAL A 706 -5.93 32.32 -28.05
N GLY A 707 -6.66 31.65 -28.93
CA GLY A 707 -6.20 30.56 -29.81
C GLY A 707 -7.34 30.16 -30.76
N ALA A 708 -7.04 29.77 -32.00
CA ALA A 708 -8.02 29.60 -33.09
C ALA A 708 -9.33 28.89 -32.67
N ALA A 709 -10.49 29.48 -33.03
CA ALA A 709 -11.79 28.89 -32.74
C ALA A 709 -11.94 27.53 -33.45
N PRO A 710 -12.44 26.48 -32.77
CA PRO A 710 -12.60 25.16 -33.39
C PRO A 710 -13.66 25.18 -34.51
N GLU A 711 -13.39 24.47 -35.62
CA GLU A 711 -14.30 24.36 -36.78
C GLU A 711 -15.55 23.51 -36.48
N ARG A 712 -15.50 22.64 -35.46
CA ARG A 712 -16.60 21.82 -34.93
C ARG A 712 -16.67 21.93 -33.41
N TRP A 713 -17.86 21.94 -32.83
CA TRP A 713 -18.02 22.13 -31.38
C TRP A 713 -17.44 20.95 -30.58
N GLU A 714 -17.40 19.77 -31.20
CA GLU A 714 -16.79 18.55 -30.65
C GLU A 714 -15.29 18.67 -30.40
N ASP A 715 -14.59 19.56 -31.11
CA ASP A 715 -13.17 19.84 -30.93
C ASP A 715 -12.92 20.81 -29.75
N GLY A 716 -14.00 21.36 -29.18
CA GLY A 716 -13.97 22.25 -28.03
C GLY A 716 -13.85 21.55 -26.67
N VAL A 717 -13.80 20.22 -26.63
CA VAL A 717 -13.65 19.44 -25.38
C VAL A 717 -12.32 19.78 -24.70
N LYS A 718 -12.40 20.18 -23.43
CA LYS A 718 -11.25 20.48 -22.56
C LYS A 718 -11.28 19.54 -21.37
N LEU A 719 -10.29 18.65 -21.31
CA LEU A 719 -10.16 17.68 -20.24
C LEU A 719 -9.62 18.31 -18.96
N GLU A 720 -10.16 17.89 -17.83
CA GLU A 720 -9.49 18.04 -16.54
C GLU A 720 -8.30 17.08 -16.47
N GLN A 721 -7.09 17.61 -16.68
CA GLN A 721 -5.88 16.81 -16.90
C GLN A 721 -5.45 15.97 -15.68
N THR A 722 -5.98 16.27 -14.49
CA THR A 722 -5.72 15.47 -13.29
C THR A 722 -6.58 14.20 -13.23
N GLU A 723 -7.73 14.18 -13.90
CA GLU A 723 -8.70 13.09 -13.90
C GLU A 723 -8.72 12.31 -15.22
N HIS A 724 -8.54 12.98 -16.36
CA HIS A 724 -8.58 12.36 -17.69
C HIS A 724 -7.37 12.73 -18.54
N GLN A 725 -6.88 11.75 -19.31
CA GLN A 725 -5.68 11.89 -20.14
C GLN A 725 -5.95 11.93 -21.66
N ALA A 726 -7.14 11.50 -22.08
CA ALA A 726 -7.57 11.51 -23.49
C ALA A 726 -9.10 11.55 -23.59
N PHE A 727 -9.63 12.00 -24.72
CA PHE A 727 -11.05 11.88 -25.05
C PHE A 727 -11.24 11.37 -26.47
N GLU A 728 -12.35 10.69 -26.72
CA GLU A 728 -12.74 10.21 -28.03
C GLU A 728 -14.26 10.28 -28.22
N TRP A 729 -14.69 10.41 -29.47
CA TRP A 729 -16.09 10.31 -29.88
C TRP A 729 -16.35 8.91 -30.47
N ALA A 730 -16.94 8.02 -29.67
CA ALA A 730 -17.12 6.61 -30.02
C ALA A 730 -18.47 6.34 -30.70
N THR A 731 -18.50 5.48 -31.71
CA THR A 731 -19.78 5.00 -32.32
C THR A 731 -20.44 3.91 -31.50
N GLU A 732 -21.73 3.64 -31.77
CA GLU A 732 -22.45 2.53 -31.13
C GLU A 732 -21.79 1.17 -31.42
N GLU A 733 -21.27 0.98 -32.63
CA GLU A 733 -20.54 -0.22 -33.04
C GLU A 733 -19.23 -0.39 -32.26
N GLU A 734 -18.43 0.67 -32.12
CA GLU A 734 -17.16 0.59 -31.38
C GLU A 734 -17.38 0.28 -29.89
N VAL A 735 -18.45 0.84 -29.29
CA VAL A 735 -18.86 0.51 -27.91
C VAL A 735 -19.28 -0.96 -27.81
N ARG A 736 -20.07 -1.45 -28.77
CA ARG A 736 -20.55 -2.85 -28.80
C ARG A 736 -19.39 -3.84 -28.98
N GLU A 737 -18.47 -3.56 -29.89
CA GLU A 737 -17.26 -4.37 -30.09
C GLU A 737 -16.38 -4.41 -28.84
N SER A 738 -16.25 -3.28 -28.15
CA SER A 738 -15.49 -3.16 -26.91
C SER A 738 -16.11 -3.97 -25.77
N LEU A 739 -17.44 -4.02 -25.66
CA LEU A 739 -18.15 -4.90 -24.71
C LEU A 739 -17.96 -6.39 -25.01
N GLU A 740 -17.73 -6.76 -26.27
CA GLU A 740 -17.38 -8.12 -26.68
C GLU A 740 -15.88 -8.45 -26.57
N SER A 741 -15.09 -7.57 -25.93
CA SER A 741 -13.62 -7.68 -25.81
C SER A 741 -12.87 -7.69 -27.15
N LYS A 742 -13.47 -7.10 -28.20
CA LYS A 742 -12.88 -6.98 -29.55
C LYS A 742 -12.51 -5.54 -29.91
N GLY A 743 -13.06 -4.55 -29.20
CA GLY A 743 -12.81 -3.13 -29.41
C GLY A 743 -11.72 -2.54 -28.51
N LYS A 744 -11.44 -1.25 -28.70
CA LYS A 744 -10.35 -0.51 -28.02
C LYS A 744 -10.73 0.07 -26.65
N TYR A 745 -12.02 0.20 -26.35
CA TYR A 745 -12.48 0.81 -25.10
C TYR A 745 -12.59 -0.21 -23.97
N LYS A 746 -12.22 0.22 -22.76
CA LYS A 746 -12.33 -0.60 -21.55
C LYS A 746 -13.28 0.10 -20.57
N PHE A 747 -14.46 -0.47 -20.36
CA PHE A 747 -15.51 0.13 -19.53
C PHE A 747 -15.53 -0.45 -18.12
N LEU A 748 -15.95 0.36 -17.14
CA LEU A 748 -16.16 -0.08 -15.77
C LEU A 748 -17.55 -0.70 -15.61
N LYS A 749 -17.60 -1.96 -15.17
CA LYS A 749 -18.85 -2.67 -14.87
C LYS A 749 -19.87 -2.52 -16.02
N ASP A 750 -21.07 -2.06 -15.72
CA ASP A 750 -22.19 -1.92 -16.67
C ASP A 750 -22.19 -0.58 -17.42
N GLN A 751 -21.19 0.29 -17.21
CA GLN A 751 -21.19 1.61 -17.83
C GLN A 751 -21.21 1.54 -19.37
N GLY A 752 -20.49 0.59 -19.98
CA GLY A 752 -20.53 0.40 -21.43
C GLY A 752 -21.92 0.01 -21.93
N TRP A 753 -22.68 -0.79 -21.17
CA TRP A 753 -24.07 -1.12 -21.50
C TRP A 753 -25.00 0.10 -21.36
N ASN A 754 -24.73 0.99 -20.41
CA ASN A 754 -25.47 2.25 -20.26
C ASN A 754 -25.23 3.22 -21.44
N LEU A 755 -24.04 3.21 -22.04
CA LEU A 755 -23.79 3.93 -23.30
C LEU A 755 -24.71 3.41 -24.42
N LEU A 756 -24.83 2.08 -24.57
CA LEU A 756 -25.73 1.50 -25.58
C LEU A 756 -27.21 1.88 -25.35
N LYS A 757 -27.66 1.92 -24.08
CA LYS A 757 -29.01 2.42 -23.75
C LYS A 757 -29.18 3.89 -24.17
N GLY A 758 -28.15 4.72 -24.02
CA GLY A 758 -28.16 6.11 -24.47
C GLY A 758 -28.34 6.22 -26.00
N PHE A 759 -27.64 5.41 -26.78
CA PHE A 759 -27.86 5.33 -28.24
C PHE A 759 -29.30 4.91 -28.60
N GLU A 760 -29.88 3.95 -27.88
CA GLU A 760 -31.27 3.53 -28.09
C GLU A 760 -32.27 4.63 -27.76
N LEU A 761 -32.06 5.35 -26.65
CA LEU A 761 -32.90 6.50 -26.26
C LEU A 761 -32.83 7.59 -27.33
N LEU A 762 -31.62 7.94 -27.78
CA LEU A 762 -31.43 8.94 -28.82
C LEU A 762 -32.21 8.59 -30.11
N LYS A 763 -32.16 7.32 -30.56
CA LYS A 763 -32.95 6.84 -31.72
C LYS A 763 -34.45 7.01 -31.53
N ARG A 764 -34.98 6.82 -30.31
CA ARG A 764 -36.40 6.98 -30.00
C ARG A 764 -36.80 8.45 -30.04
N THR A 765 -35.96 9.34 -29.51
CA THR A 765 -36.23 10.79 -29.49
C THR A 765 -36.21 11.38 -30.90
N THR A 766 -35.25 10.97 -31.76
CA THR A 766 -35.21 11.43 -33.17
C THR A 766 -36.38 10.89 -34.00
N SER A 767 -36.91 9.70 -33.65
CA SER A 767 -38.07 9.11 -34.34
C SER A 767 -39.41 9.76 -33.94
N ALA A 768 -39.50 10.33 -32.74
CA ALA A 768 -40.70 11.01 -32.23
C ALA A 768 -40.88 12.43 -32.81
N GLU A 769 -39.79 13.13 -33.13
CA GLU A 769 -39.83 14.47 -33.75
C GLU A 769 -40.08 14.44 -35.27
N GLY A 770 -39.96 13.28 -35.92
CA GLY A 770 -40.23 13.08 -37.35
C GLY A 770 -41.72 12.83 -37.71
N GLY A 771 -42.60 12.73 -36.71
CA GLY A 771 -44.03 12.53 -36.91
C GLY A 771 -44.78 13.85 -36.98
N SER A 772 -44.89 14.45 -38.18
CA SER A 772 -45.95 15.44 -38.42
C SER A 772 -47.31 14.79 -38.22
N PRO A 773 -48.29 15.46 -37.56
CA PRO A 773 -49.65 14.96 -37.51
C PRO A 773 -50.23 15.03 -38.92
N GLY A 774 -50.51 13.87 -39.49
CA GLY A 774 -51.41 13.69 -40.64
C GLY A 774 -52.83 13.47 -40.16
#